data_AF-A0A7C5D5W1-F1
#
_entry.id   AF-A0A7C5D5W1-F1
#
_cell.length_a   1.000
_cell.length_b   1.000
_cell.length_c   1.000
_cell.angle_alpha   90.00
_cell.angle_beta   90.00
_cell.angle_gamma   90.00
#
_symmetry.space_group_name_H-M   'P 1'
#
loop_
_entity.id
_entity.type
_entity.pdbx_description
1 polymer ?
#
loop_
_entity_poly.entity_id
_entity_poly.type
_entity_poly.pdbx_seq_one_letter_code
_entity_poly.pdbx_strand_id
1 'polypeptide(L)'
;VLSPKTNKEIIERSVELSYTDSCFPLKLVYGHMDSLKDKVDFILYPCAIRLGEKEGAENQKYACPLVQAAPFIVREALDLGERLLIPFIDFSHGYDNTIESLADVAARMGFNRGLGRRAAAAGIEAQRQFETGKAALGKKLLDELHQSGKLGVVILARSYMSQDSGANLGIAETLAHLGVAPIPLDFLPLDSVDVKKYSDRPYWAWESKQIAAAAIVEADPQLFGLVVTNFGCGPNSFILRLVEDIMGEKPLGQLEIDEHAAEAGIVTRLEAFVDTITGYAKATRERRRPRPEDIYRGTLPLVRTQQKTLVVHRMCHQVEAIAAAMEACGARVLVLPEPDDRNLLLANQITSGTECLPYRVTLGDLLKFCFDNHHRLDEYEGFTAGSYGPCRFGKYAIEHMRALKDLGFEFPIHTTVSNNAYRDINLGADFERLAWQGIVAIDQLEKLLWRTRPYEKQPGGADNLFEEYKGRIVARIRKKEPFDNVLKEATAAFKELVDTSLPRRPLVGINGEIYLRSNRFSNNDLVRACEAAGLEVVVSPIGEWLKYIYHRHFEDAVMDRKWGKAIVSYIKKRIQERDEHRLARHCREVLDIVEPAVTEILGFTGRYLSPKCGSEAVLSIGSGVEWLENPKFAGVISVMPHGCMPGGIVAAMAEKLSSIYHKPWISLTYDGFPETNNLAKINSFAELIKFCARKGAEPVGTYPRS
;
A
#
# COMPACT_ATOMS: atom_id res chain seq x y z
N VAL A 1 -14.44 29.52 -7.57
CA VAL A 1 -13.06 30.04 -7.45
C VAL A 1 -12.11 28.88 -7.65
N LEU A 2 -11.08 29.02 -8.49
CA LEU A 2 -9.99 28.04 -8.63
C LEU A 2 -8.76 28.60 -7.93
N SER A 3 -7.84 27.74 -7.46
CA SER A 3 -6.54 28.21 -6.99
C SER A 3 -5.75 28.84 -8.15
N PRO A 4 -4.77 29.72 -7.85
CA PRO A 4 -3.86 30.23 -8.88
C PRO A 4 -3.07 29.09 -9.55
N LYS A 5 -2.49 29.36 -10.72
CA LYS A 5 -1.50 28.43 -11.30
C LYS A 5 -0.35 28.21 -10.31
N THR A 6 0.18 26.99 -10.27
CA THR A 6 1.35 26.66 -9.46
C THR A 6 2.48 27.63 -9.79
N ASN A 7 2.97 28.30 -8.75
CA ASN A 7 4.02 29.29 -8.80
C ASN A 7 4.97 29.05 -7.62
N LYS A 8 6.05 29.83 -7.55
CA LYS A 8 7.07 29.68 -6.50
C LYS A 8 6.50 29.77 -5.09
N GLU A 9 5.59 30.72 -4.85
CA GLU A 9 4.95 30.90 -3.52
C GLU A 9 4.11 29.67 -3.13
N ILE A 10 3.32 29.11 -4.06
CA ILE A 10 2.56 27.88 -3.80
C ILE A 10 3.50 26.72 -3.49
N ILE A 11 4.59 26.57 -4.24
CA ILE A 11 5.58 25.50 -4.02
C ILE A 11 6.22 25.64 -2.63
N GLU A 12 6.67 26.84 -2.26
CA GLU A 12 7.30 27.11 -0.96
C GLU A 12 6.34 26.78 0.19
N ARG A 13 5.09 27.27 0.13
CA ARG A 13 4.05 26.96 1.14
C ARG A 13 3.72 25.48 1.18
N SER A 14 3.67 24.83 0.01
CA SER A 14 3.44 23.39 -0.09
C SER A 14 4.51 22.58 0.64
N VAL A 15 5.78 22.94 0.48
CA VAL A 15 6.88 22.24 1.17
C VAL A 15 6.79 22.46 2.68
N GLU A 16 6.54 23.69 3.12
CA GLU A 16 6.44 24.06 4.54
C GLU A 16 5.30 23.34 5.28
N LEU A 17 4.14 23.20 4.62
CA LEU A 17 2.93 22.64 5.25
C LEU A 17 2.80 21.12 5.13
N SER A 18 3.54 20.50 4.21
CA SER A 18 3.38 19.09 3.88
C SER A 18 4.20 18.17 4.77
N TYR A 19 3.72 16.92 4.91
CA TYR A 19 4.54 15.84 5.45
C TYR A 19 5.72 15.52 4.52
N THR A 20 6.92 15.43 5.10
CA THR A 20 8.21 15.37 4.39
C THR A 20 8.29 14.29 3.31
N ASP A 21 7.87 13.05 3.59
CA ASP A 21 8.03 11.93 2.65
C ASP A 21 6.91 11.83 1.60
N SER A 22 6.07 12.86 1.48
CA SER A 22 5.04 12.92 0.44
C SER A 22 5.64 13.17 -0.94
N CYS A 23 5.06 12.59 -2.00
CA CYS A 23 5.48 12.94 -3.36
C CYS A 23 5.09 14.38 -3.69
N PHE A 24 5.87 15.04 -4.57
CA PHE A 24 5.69 16.45 -4.91
C PHE A 24 4.24 16.86 -5.28
N PRO A 25 3.49 16.09 -6.10
CA PRO A 25 2.09 16.43 -6.40
C PRO A 25 1.17 16.46 -5.19
N LEU A 26 1.42 15.60 -4.20
CA LEU A 26 0.66 15.60 -2.95
C LEU A 26 0.99 16.84 -2.13
N LYS A 27 2.27 17.26 -2.08
CA LYS A 27 2.69 18.51 -1.43
C LYS A 27 1.99 19.72 -2.07
N LEU A 28 1.92 19.77 -3.41
CA LEU A 28 1.24 20.86 -4.14
C LEU A 28 -0.22 21.08 -3.69
N VAL A 29 -0.94 20.02 -3.29
CA VAL A 29 -2.31 20.16 -2.79
C VAL A 29 -2.38 21.08 -1.55
N TYR A 30 -1.38 21.03 -0.66
CA TYR A 30 -1.35 21.86 0.55
C TYR A 30 -1.32 23.35 0.20
N GLY A 31 -0.34 23.79 -0.60
CA GLY A 31 -0.20 25.19 -1.02
C GLY A 31 -1.40 25.68 -1.83
N HIS A 32 -1.96 24.84 -2.71
CA HIS A 32 -3.18 25.18 -3.45
C HIS A 32 -4.38 25.39 -2.53
N MET A 33 -4.61 24.51 -1.56
CA MET A 33 -5.70 24.65 -0.61
C MET A 33 -5.52 25.83 0.33
N ASP A 34 -4.29 26.00 0.81
CA ASP A 34 -3.93 27.09 1.70
C ASP A 34 -4.08 28.47 1.02
N SER A 35 -3.85 28.54 -0.30
CA SER A 35 -4.12 29.76 -1.09
C SER A 35 -5.61 30.12 -1.18
N LEU A 36 -6.51 29.15 -0.95
CA LEU A 36 -7.96 29.27 -1.04
C LEU A 36 -8.64 29.40 0.34
N LYS A 37 -8.04 28.85 1.40
CA LYS A 37 -8.71 28.61 2.69
C LYS A 37 -9.34 29.84 3.33
N ASP A 38 -8.88 31.05 3.06
CA ASP A 38 -9.44 32.28 3.66
C ASP A 38 -10.27 33.11 2.67
N LYS A 39 -10.49 32.60 1.44
CA LYS A 39 -11.12 33.33 0.34
C LYS A 39 -12.46 32.76 -0.11
N VAL A 40 -12.87 31.62 0.43
CA VAL A 40 -14.10 30.91 0.03
C VAL A 40 -14.84 30.33 1.23
N ASP A 41 -16.16 30.20 1.13
CA ASP A 41 -16.96 29.55 2.18
C ASP A 41 -16.68 28.05 2.25
N PHE A 42 -16.64 27.41 1.08
CA PHE A 42 -16.38 25.99 0.92
C PHE A 42 -15.27 25.74 -0.12
N ILE A 43 -14.44 24.74 0.15
CA ILE A 43 -13.48 24.17 -0.81
C ILE A 43 -14.04 22.82 -1.25
N LEU A 44 -14.11 22.58 -2.56
CA LEU A 44 -14.49 21.29 -3.11
C LEU A 44 -13.24 20.54 -3.58
N TYR A 45 -12.91 19.41 -2.94
CA TYR A 45 -11.81 18.55 -3.38
C TYR A 45 -12.20 17.08 -3.30
N PRO A 46 -12.43 16.42 -4.44
CA PRO A 46 -12.94 15.05 -4.46
C PRO A 46 -11.97 13.99 -3.96
N CYS A 47 -12.50 12.97 -3.27
CA CYS A 47 -11.82 11.70 -3.01
C CYS A 47 -12.03 10.78 -4.22
N ALA A 48 -11.04 10.71 -5.12
CA ALA A 48 -11.11 9.88 -6.31
C ALA A 48 -10.57 8.47 -6.07
N ILE A 49 -11.47 7.46 -6.02
CA ILE A 49 -11.13 6.07 -5.70
C ILE A 49 -10.86 5.27 -6.97
N ARG A 50 -11.83 5.24 -7.89
CA ARG A 50 -11.74 4.51 -9.17
C ARG A 50 -12.15 5.41 -10.32
N LEU A 51 -11.31 5.43 -11.35
CA LEU A 51 -11.35 6.41 -12.44
C LEU A 51 -11.96 5.87 -13.74
N GLY A 52 -12.61 4.71 -13.68
CA GLY A 52 -13.31 4.11 -14.82
C GLY A 52 -14.14 2.90 -14.39
N GLU A 53 -14.87 2.33 -15.33
CA GLU A 53 -15.63 1.11 -15.11
C GLU A 53 -14.69 -0.07 -14.82
N LYS A 54 -15.08 -0.89 -13.85
CA LYS A 54 -14.30 -2.04 -13.41
C LYS A 54 -14.40 -3.18 -14.41
N GLU A 55 -13.26 -3.75 -14.79
CA GLU A 55 -13.15 -4.89 -15.69
C GLU A 55 -12.66 -6.12 -14.91
N GLY A 56 -13.58 -6.80 -14.23
CA GLY A 56 -13.21 -7.93 -13.37
C GLY A 56 -12.58 -7.49 -12.03
N ALA A 57 -12.14 -8.44 -11.23
CA ALA A 57 -11.55 -8.13 -9.92
C ALA A 57 -10.11 -7.61 -10.06
N GLU A 58 -9.44 -8.01 -11.14
CA GLU A 58 -8.06 -7.78 -11.50
C GLU A 58 -7.78 -6.39 -12.10
N ASN A 59 -8.82 -5.74 -12.67
CA ASN A 59 -8.71 -4.41 -13.25
C ASN A 59 -9.76 -3.45 -12.67
N GLN A 60 -9.46 -2.91 -11.48
CA GLN A 60 -10.37 -2.08 -10.68
C GLN A 60 -10.32 -0.58 -11.04
N LYS A 61 -9.36 -0.16 -11.88
CA LYS A 61 -9.14 1.25 -12.26
C LYS A 61 -8.88 2.18 -11.07
N TYR A 62 -8.16 1.70 -10.05
CA TYR A 62 -7.84 2.50 -8.86
C TYR A 62 -6.96 3.71 -9.18
N ALA A 63 -7.22 4.82 -8.50
CA ALA A 63 -6.22 5.86 -8.26
C ALA A 63 -5.19 5.39 -7.21
N CYS A 64 -4.04 6.07 -7.08
CA CYS A 64 -3.09 5.69 -6.02
C CYS A 64 -3.66 6.02 -4.62
N PRO A 65 -3.33 5.23 -3.57
CA PRO A 65 -3.86 5.46 -2.22
C PRO A 65 -3.65 6.88 -1.68
N LEU A 66 -2.51 7.50 -1.97
CA LEU A 66 -2.24 8.88 -1.53
C LEU A 66 -3.18 9.89 -2.18
N VAL A 67 -3.53 9.72 -3.46
CA VAL A 67 -4.53 10.56 -4.15
C VAL A 67 -5.91 10.35 -3.54
N GLN A 68 -6.26 9.11 -3.18
CA GLN A 68 -7.53 8.80 -2.52
C GLN A 68 -7.65 9.51 -1.16
N ALA A 69 -6.56 9.52 -0.39
CA ALA A 69 -6.53 10.08 0.96
C ALA A 69 -6.18 11.57 1.03
N ALA A 70 -5.64 12.15 -0.06
CA ALA A 70 -5.25 13.56 -0.15
C ALA A 70 -6.26 14.53 0.47
N PRO A 71 -7.58 14.50 0.15
CA PRO A 71 -8.55 15.41 0.77
C PRO A 71 -8.64 15.30 2.29
N PHE A 72 -8.47 14.10 2.83
CA PHE A 72 -8.53 13.88 4.27
C PHE A 72 -7.27 14.40 4.95
N ILE A 73 -6.10 14.10 4.39
CA ILE A 73 -4.81 14.54 4.92
C ILE A 73 -4.77 16.07 5.03
N VAL A 74 -5.06 16.78 3.94
CA VAL A 74 -5.01 18.25 3.91
C VAL A 74 -6.09 18.91 4.76
N ARG A 75 -7.24 18.24 4.97
CA ARG A 75 -8.28 18.72 5.90
C ARG A 75 -7.75 18.84 7.32
N GLU A 76 -7.05 17.80 7.77
CA GLU A 76 -6.50 17.73 9.13
C GLU A 76 -5.26 18.64 9.26
N ALA A 77 -4.40 18.67 8.25
CA ALA A 77 -3.17 19.48 8.27
C ALA A 77 -3.44 20.99 8.23
N LEU A 78 -4.49 21.43 7.52
CA LEU A 78 -4.84 22.85 7.35
C LEU A 78 -6.05 23.27 8.19
N ASP A 79 -6.53 22.43 9.10
CA ASP A 79 -7.68 22.70 9.98
C ASP A 79 -8.94 23.16 9.23
N LEU A 80 -9.22 22.56 8.07
CA LEU A 80 -10.31 23.00 7.19
C LEU A 80 -11.69 22.56 7.69
N GLY A 81 -11.76 21.51 8.53
CA GLY A 81 -13.00 20.99 9.09
C GLY A 81 -14.09 20.75 8.03
N GLU A 82 -15.31 21.20 8.33
CA GLU A 82 -16.48 21.06 7.46
C GLU A 82 -16.45 21.95 6.20
N ARG A 83 -15.51 22.91 6.13
CA ARG A 83 -15.37 23.79 4.95
C ARG A 83 -14.82 23.03 3.74
N LEU A 84 -14.06 21.95 3.98
CA LEU A 84 -13.63 21.05 2.91
C LEU A 84 -14.69 19.99 2.61
N LEU A 85 -15.31 20.12 1.45
CA LEU A 85 -16.29 19.18 0.93
C LEU A 85 -15.59 18.13 0.06
N ILE A 86 -15.76 16.86 0.43
CA ILE A 86 -15.04 15.72 -0.14
C ILE A 86 -16.05 14.78 -0.81
N PRO A 87 -16.53 15.07 -2.04
CA PRO A 87 -17.34 14.11 -2.78
C PRO A 87 -16.49 12.90 -3.18
N PHE A 88 -17.09 11.72 -3.22
CA PHE A 88 -16.45 10.52 -3.75
C PHE A 88 -16.61 10.44 -5.26
N ILE A 89 -15.50 10.21 -5.95
CA ILE A 89 -15.51 9.81 -7.36
C ILE A 89 -15.18 8.32 -7.43
N ASP A 90 -16.20 7.54 -7.78
CA ASP A 90 -16.08 6.12 -8.03
C ASP A 90 -16.92 5.77 -9.26
N PHE A 91 -16.23 5.49 -10.37
CA PHE A 91 -16.85 5.13 -11.65
C PHE A 91 -16.96 3.62 -11.89
N SER A 92 -16.66 2.78 -10.89
CA SER A 92 -16.58 1.33 -11.10
C SER A 92 -17.89 0.67 -11.52
N HIS A 93 -19.02 1.31 -11.22
CA HIS A 93 -20.37 0.88 -11.58
C HIS A 93 -21.13 1.96 -12.34
N GLY A 94 -20.42 2.73 -13.17
CA GLY A 94 -20.97 3.92 -13.82
C GLY A 94 -21.01 5.13 -12.89
N TYR A 95 -21.87 6.10 -13.18
CA TYR A 95 -21.79 7.44 -12.59
C TYR A 95 -22.72 7.67 -11.39
N ASP A 96 -23.67 6.78 -11.11
CA ASP A 96 -24.75 6.99 -10.13
C ASP A 96 -24.22 7.31 -8.72
N ASN A 97 -23.25 6.54 -8.24
CA ASN A 97 -22.64 6.76 -6.92
C ASN A 97 -21.97 8.12 -6.82
N THR A 98 -21.31 8.55 -7.90
CA THR A 98 -20.65 9.87 -7.97
C THR A 98 -21.71 10.99 -8.02
N ILE A 99 -22.79 10.80 -8.78
CA ILE A 99 -23.91 11.75 -8.83
C ILE A 99 -24.55 11.93 -7.45
N GLU A 100 -24.82 10.84 -6.74
CA GLU A 100 -25.37 10.92 -5.38
C GLU A 100 -24.40 11.59 -4.42
N SER A 101 -23.10 11.27 -4.48
CA SER A 101 -22.10 11.90 -3.62
C SER A 101 -21.96 13.41 -3.87
N LEU A 102 -22.03 13.85 -5.13
CA LEU A 102 -22.04 15.28 -5.47
C LEU A 102 -23.34 15.96 -5.05
N ALA A 103 -24.47 15.27 -5.14
CA ALA A 103 -25.76 15.76 -4.67
C ALA A 103 -25.80 15.93 -3.14
N ASP A 104 -25.15 15.04 -2.39
CA ASP A 104 -24.97 15.16 -0.93
C ASP A 104 -24.15 16.40 -0.57
N VAL A 105 -23.08 16.66 -1.33
CA VAL A 105 -22.26 17.87 -1.17
C VAL A 105 -23.07 19.13 -1.48
N ALA A 106 -23.86 19.14 -2.55
CA ALA A 106 -24.74 20.26 -2.86
C ALA A 106 -25.75 20.53 -1.73
N ALA A 107 -26.27 19.48 -1.10
CA ALA A 107 -27.16 19.61 0.07
C ALA A 107 -26.45 20.23 1.28
N ARG A 108 -25.19 19.86 1.55
CA ARG A 108 -24.37 20.48 2.60
C ARG A 108 -24.10 21.97 2.36
N MET A 109 -24.05 22.38 1.10
CA MET A 109 -23.96 23.80 0.71
C MET A 109 -25.30 24.55 0.77
N GLY A 110 -26.40 23.88 1.17
CA GLY A 110 -27.73 24.47 1.29
C GLY A 110 -28.59 24.38 0.02
N PHE A 111 -28.16 23.68 -1.02
CA PHE A 111 -28.95 23.49 -2.24
C PHE A 111 -29.87 22.26 -2.15
N ASN A 112 -30.91 22.23 -2.97
CA ASN A 112 -31.78 21.05 -3.09
C ASN A 112 -31.02 19.86 -3.73
N ARG A 113 -31.16 18.66 -3.16
CA ARG A 113 -30.52 17.43 -3.67
C ARG A 113 -30.83 17.15 -5.15
N GLY A 114 -32.05 17.40 -5.60
CA GLY A 114 -32.46 17.24 -7.00
C GLY A 114 -31.75 18.22 -7.94
N LEU A 115 -31.49 19.46 -7.49
CA LEU A 115 -30.63 20.39 -8.22
C LEU A 115 -29.19 19.89 -8.27
N GLY A 116 -28.68 19.38 -7.13
CA GLY A 116 -27.35 18.74 -7.05
C GLY A 116 -27.17 17.60 -8.04
N ARG A 117 -28.16 16.70 -8.17
CA ARG A 117 -28.13 15.61 -9.17
C ARG A 117 -28.06 16.13 -10.60
N ARG A 118 -28.86 17.15 -10.94
CA ARG A 118 -28.83 17.75 -12.29
C ARG A 118 -27.48 18.40 -12.58
N ALA A 119 -26.90 19.11 -11.61
CA ALA A 119 -25.58 19.72 -11.74
C ALA A 119 -24.48 18.66 -11.92
N ALA A 120 -24.52 17.57 -11.14
CA ALA A 120 -23.59 16.46 -11.27
C ALA A 120 -23.68 15.78 -12.65
N ALA A 121 -24.91 15.51 -13.13
CA ALA A 121 -25.13 14.94 -14.45
C ALA A 121 -24.62 15.85 -15.57
N ALA A 122 -24.84 17.16 -15.47
CA ALA A 122 -24.29 18.15 -16.41
C ALA A 122 -22.75 18.16 -16.39
N GLY A 123 -22.12 18.03 -15.22
CA GLY A 123 -20.67 17.93 -15.09
C GLY A 123 -20.08 16.66 -15.73
N ILE A 124 -20.77 15.52 -15.59
CA ILE A 124 -20.38 14.27 -16.25
C ILE A 124 -20.49 14.40 -17.78
N GLU A 125 -21.55 15.03 -18.28
CA GLU A 125 -21.71 15.26 -19.71
C GLU A 125 -20.61 16.19 -20.25
N ALA A 126 -20.27 17.26 -19.52
CA ALA A 126 -19.16 18.14 -19.88
C ALA A 126 -17.81 17.39 -19.90
N GLN A 127 -17.58 16.47 -18.96
CA GLN A 127 -16.40 15.61 -18.94
C GLN A 127 -16.33 14.70 -20.18
N ARG A 128 -17.44 14.08 -20.59
CA ARG A 128 -17.50 13.23 -21.79
C ARG A 128 -17.25 14.01 -23.08
N GLN A 129 -17.80 15.23 -23.16
CA GLN A 129 -17.56 16.13 -24.30
C GLN A 129 -16.09 16.53 -24.36
N PHE A 130 -15.47 16.84 -23.22
CA PHE A 130 -14.03 17.11 -23.12
C PHE A 130 -13.20 15.91 -23.58
N GLU A 131 -13.53 14.69 -23.14
CA GLU A 131 -12.81 13.47 -23.55
C GLU A 131 -12.93 13.20 -25.05
N THR A 132 -14.13 13.40 -25.62
CA THR A 132 -14.38 13.28 -27.06
C THR A 132 -13.58 14.31 -27.86
N GLY A 133 -13.61 15.58 -27.43
CA GLY A 133 -12.85 16.66 -28.05
C GLY A 133 -11.34 16.44 -27.97
N LYS A 134 -10.86 15.94 -26.82
CA LYS A 134 -9.45 15.58 -26.61
C LYS A 134 -9.01 14.46 -27.55
N ALA A 135 -9.82 13.41 -27.72
CA ALA A 135 -9.53 12.33 -28.66
C ALA A 135 -9.50 12.82 -30.12
N ALA A 136 -10.44 13.71 -30.51
CA ALA A 136 -10.46 14.30 -31.84
C ALA A 136 -9.22 15.19 -32.11
N LEU A 137 -8.82 15.99 -31.12
CA LEU A 137 -7.62 16.82 -31.21
C LEU A 137 -6.35 15.96 -31.28
N GLY A 138 -6.28 14.90 -30.47
CA GLY A 138 -5.18 13.93 -30.51
C GLY A 138 -5.03 13.25 -31.86
N LYS A 139 -6.14 12.79 -32.44
CA LYS A 139 -6.14 12.22 -33.80
C LYS A 139 -5.60 13.21 -34.83
N LYS A 140 -6.12 14.45 -34.82
CA LYS A 140 -5.66 15.51 -35.73
C LYS A 140 -4.15 15.76 -35.58
N LEU A 141 -3.65 15.84 -34.35
CA LEU A 141 -2.22 16.06 -34.08
C LEU A 141 -1.36 14.91 -34.62
N LEU A 142 -1.78 13.65 -34.44
CA LEU A 142 -1.07 12.49 -34.98
C LEU A 142 -1.06 12.48 -36.51
N ASP A 143 -2.20 12.79 -37.14
CA ASP A 143 -2.30 12.90 -38.60
C ASP A 143 -1.36 13.99 -39.16
N GLU A 144 -1.29 15.16 -38.50
CA GLU A 144 -0.36 16.25 -38.85
C GLU A 144 1.11 15.89 -38.62
N LEU A 145 1.41 15.14 -37.54
CA LEU A 145 2.75 14.64 -37.25
C LEU A 145 3.23 13.71 -38.38
N HIS A 146 2.39 12.75 -38.77
CA HIS A 146 2.67 11.78 -39.84
C HIS A 146 2.89 12.47 -41.20
N GLN A 147 2.12 13.51 -41.50
CA GLN A 147 2.27 14.30 -42.74
C GLN A 147 3.52 15.18 -42.74
N SER A 148 3.88 15.76 -41.60
CA SER A 148 5.03 16.69 -41.50
C SER A 148 6.38 15.99 -41.37
N GLY A 149 6.41 14.72 -40.98
CA GLY A 149 7.65 13.99 -40.72
C GLY A 149 8.38 14.39 -39.43
N LYS A 150 7.77 15.24 -38.61
CA LYS A 150 8.32 15.64 -37.31
C LYS A 150 8.27 14.47 -36.32
N LEU A 151 9.21 14.44 -35.38
CA LEU A 151 9.16 13.48 -34.28
C LEU A 151 8.20 13.97 -33.19
N GLY A 152 7.41 13.05 -32.65
CA GLY A 152 6.53 13.28 -31.52
C GLY A 152 7.12 12.70 -30.24
N VAL A 153 7.03 13.44 -29.13
CA VAL A 153 7.40 12.98 -27.80
C VAL A 153 6.15 12.88 -26.94
N VAL A 154 5.74 11.66 -26.64
CA VAL A 154 4.61 11.37 -25.77
C VAL A 154 5.04 11.49 -24.31
N ILE A 155 4.42 12.43 -23.59
CA ILE A 155 4.66 12.67 -22.17
C ILE A 155 3.88 11.64 -21.36
N LEU A 156 4.56 10.58 -20.94
CA LEU A 156 4.03 9.46 -20.16
C LEU A 156 3.96 9.83 -18.67
N ALA A 157 2.96 10.63 -18.30
CA ALA A 157 2.76 11.12 -16.94
C ALA A 157 1.27 11.17 -16.56
N ARG A 158 0.98 11.29 -15.25
CA ARG A 158 -0.39 11.64 -14.83
C ARG A 158 -0.73 13.06 -15.29
N SER A 159 -2.01 13.33 -15.52
CA SER A 159 -2.51 14.64 -15.96
C SER A 159 -2.08 15.79 -15.05
N TYR A 160 -2.09 15.57 -13.73
CA TYR A 160 -1.65 16.59 -12.77
C TYR A 160 -0.15 16.92 -12.85
N MET A 161 0.67 16.08 -13.51
CA MET A 161 2.06 16.39 -13.83
C MET A 161 2.21 16.94 -15.23
N SER A 162 1.53 16.37 -16.24
CA SER A 162 1.74 16.80 -17.62
C SER A 162 1.08 18.15 -17.95
N GLN A 163 0.08 18.58 -17.17
CA GLN A 163 -0.71 19.79 -17.46
C GLN A 163 -0.46 20.96 -16.50
N ASP A 164 0.44 20.79 -15.52
CA ASP A 164 0.82 21.86 -14.59
C ASP A 164 2.28 22.25 -14.83
N SER A 165 2.48 23.41 -15.49
CA SER A 165 3.81 23.91 -15.84
C SER A 165 4.65 24.29 -14.61
N GLY A 166 4.02 24.61 -13.47
CA GLY A 166 4.75 24.83 -12.22
C GLY A 166 5.17 23.52 -11.56
N ALA A 167 4.43 22.43 -11.80
CA ALA A 167 4.78 21.10 -11.30
C ALA A 167 5.83 20.38 -12.16
N ASN A 168 5.96 20.73 -13.45
CA ASN A 168 6.84 20.03 -14.39
C ASN A 168 7.91 20.92 -15.04
N LEU A 169 8.00 22.19 -14.66
CA LEU A 169 8.96 23.17 -15.18
C LEU A 169 8.87 23.39 -16.71
N GLY A 170 7.66 23.34 -17.29
CA GLY A 170 7.44 23.67 -18.70
C GLY A 170 8.10 22.70 -19.70
N ILE A 171 8.08 21.40 -19.38
CA ILE A 171 8.68 20.35 -20.25
C ILE A 171 8.08 20.39 -21.66
N ALA A 172 6.78 20.65 -21.81
CA ALA A 172 6.13 20.66 -23.11
C ALA A 172 6.66 21.82 -23.99
N GLU A 173 6.77 23.01 -23.43
CA GLU A 173 7.32 24.19 -24.11
C GLU A 173 8.77 23.97 -24.52
N THR A 174 9.57 23.37 -23.63
CA THR A 174 10.97 23.05 -23.91
C THR A 174 11.11 22.04 -25.06
N LEU A 175 10.32 20.96 -25.06
CA LEU A 175 10.29 19.99 -26.16
C LEU A 175 9.92 20.64 -27.50
N ALA A 176 8.93 21.54 -27.50
CA ALA A 176 8.54 22.28 -28.69
C ALA A 176 9.67 23.18 -29.22
N HIS A 177 10.41 23.86 -28.34
CA HIS A 177 11.58 24.66 -28.72
C HIS A 177 12.72 23.81 -29.28
N LEU A 178 12.89 22.58 -28.81
CA LEU A 178 13.86 21.61 -29.33
C LEU A 178 13.43 20.97 -30.67
N GLY A 179 12.29 21.39 -31.24
CA GLY A 179 11.86 21.00 -32.59
C GLY A 179 11.07 19.69 -32.68
N VAL A 180 10.68 19.11 -31.54
CA VAL A 180 9.82 17.92 -31.48
C VAL A 180 8.41 18.29 -31.00
N ALA A 181 7.40 17.52 -31.38
CA ALA A 181 6.02 17.78 -30.97
C ALA A 181 5.74 17.13 -29.59
N PRO A 182 5.48 17.90 -28.51
CA PRO A 182 5.05 17.33 -27.24
C PRO A 182 3.61 16.83 -27.36
N ILE A 183 3.36 15.59 -26.95
CA ILE A 183 2.06 14.93 -27.05
C ILE A 183 1.63 14.46 -25.66
N PRO A 184 0.52 14.99 -25.10
CA PRO A 184 -0.04 14.43 -23.88
C PRO A 184 -0.43 12.96 -24.08
N LEU A 185 -0.13 12.08 -23.11
CA LEU A 185 -0.51 10.66 -23.17
C LEU A 185 -1.99 10.46 -23.57
N ASP A 186 -2.87 11.29 -23.01
CA ASP A 186 -4.32 11.23 -23.20
C ASP A 186 -4.81 11.60 -24.61
N PHE A 187 -3.90 12.02 -25.52
CA PHE A 187 -4.22 12.28 -26.93
C PHE A 187 -4.10 11.01 -27.79
N LEU A 188 -3.45 9.96 -27.26
CA LEU A 188 -3.33 8.69 -27.95
C LEU A 188 -4.65 7.90 -27.93
N PRO A 189 -4.91 7.03 -28.93
CA PRO A 189 -6.07 6.14 -28.94
C PRO A 189 -5.85 4.95 -27.97
N LEU A 190 -5.81 5.21 -26.66
CA LEU A 190 -5.42 4.21 -25.65
C LEU A 190 -6.31 2.95 -25.67
N ASP A 191 -7.61 3.11 -25.97
CA ASP A 191 -8.57 2.00 -26.03
C ASP A 191 -8.33 1.05 -27.22
N SER A 192 -7.44 1.40 -28.15
CA SER A 192 -7.02 0.51 -29.24
C SER A 192 -6.09 -0.61 -28.77
N VAL A 193 -5.55 -0.52 -27.55
CA VAL A 193 -4.63 -1.52 -26.99
C VAL A 193 -5.30 -2.31 -25.88
N ASP A 194 -5.33 -3.63 -26.03
CA ASP A 194 -5.68 -4.54 -24.95
C ASP A 194 -4.49 -4.69 -23.98
N VAL A 195 -4.58 -3.97 -22.85
CA VAL A 195 -3.56 -3.99 -21.80
C VAL A 195 -3.42 -5.34 -21.11
N LYS A 196 -4.43 -6.23 -21.20
CA LYS A 196 -4.38 -7.57 -20.59
C LYS A 196 -3.38 -8.49 -21.30
N LYS A 197 -2.91 -8.11 -22.50
CA LYS A 197 -1.80 -8.78 -23.20
C LYS A 197 -0.44 -8.55 -22.53
N TYR A 198 -0.32 -7.56 -21.65
CA TYR A 198 0.93 -7.22 -20.95
C TYR A 198 0.88 -7.51 -19.46
N SER A 199 -0.30 -7.43 -18.83
CA SER A 199 -0.45 -7.80 -17.41
C SER A 199 -1.82 -8.41 -17.12
N ASP A 200 -1.86 -9.45 -16.28
CA ASP A 200 -3.12 -10.02 -15.76
C ASP A 200 -3.83 -9.12 -14.75
N ARG A 201 -3.16 -8.10 -14.20
CA ARG A 201 -3.65 -7.30 -13.08
C ARG A 201 -3.35 -5.80 -13.20
N PRO A 202 -3.73 -5.11 -14.29
CA PRO A 202 -3.44 -3.68 -14.46
C PRO A 202 -4.38 -2.79 -13.62
N TYR A 203 -4.47 -3.06 -12.31
CA TYR A 203 -5.52 -2.53 -11.43
C TYR A 203 -5.45 -1.02 -11.17
N TRP A 204 -4.36 -0.33 -11.51
CA TRP A 204 -4.32 1.13 -11.48
C TRP A 204 -4.76 1.71 -12.84
N ALA A 205 -5.61 2.75 -12.81
CA ALA A 205 -6.08 3.38 -14.03
C ALA A 205 -4.92 3.94 -14.88
N TRP A 206 -3.93 4.58 -14.23
CA TRP A 206 -2.76 5.15 -14.89
C TRP A 206 -1.74 4.09 -15.35
N GLU A 207 -1.75 2.89 -14.77
CA GLU A 207 -0.98 1.77 -15.29
C GLU A 207 -1.50 1.33 -16.65
N SER A 208 -2.81 1.10 -16.76
CA SER A 208 -3.44 0.73 -18.04
C SER A 208 -3.14 1.77 -19.13
N LYS A 209 -3.25 3.06 -18.78
CA LYS A 209 -2.91 4.16 -19.69
C LYS A 209 -1.44 4.16 -20.15
N GLN A 210 -0.50 3.94 -19.23
CA GLN A 210 0.93 3.92 -19.57
C GLN A 210 1.31 2.68 -20.39
N ILE A 211 0.73 1.51 -20.12
CA ILE A 211 0.92 0.30 -20.93
C ILE A 211 0.42 0.54 -22.36
N ALA A 212 -0.83 1.02 -22.51
CA ALA A 212 -1.41 1.31 -23.81
C ALA A 212 -0.60 2.34 -24.60
N ALA A 213 -0.19 3.42 -23.93
CA ALA A 213 0.63 4.46 -24.54
C ALA A 213 2.00 3.93 -24.97
N ALA A 214 2.69 3.15 -24.13
CA ALA A 214 3.97 2.55 -24.46
C ALA A 214 3.87 1.63 -25.69
N ALA A 215 2.82 0.83 -25.81
CA ALA A 215 2.60 -0.04 -26.96
C ALA A 215 2.35 0.75 -28.26
N ILE A 216 1.56 1.82 -28.20
CA ILE A 216 1.32 2.72 -29.34
C ILE A 216 2.62 3.42 -29.76
N VAL A 217 3.37 3.94 -28.78
CA VAL A 217 4.64 4.61 -29.00
C VAL A 217 5.68 3.65 -29.57
N GLU A 218 5.79 2.41 -29.07
CA GLU A 218 6.72 1.42 -29.62
C GLU A 218 6.43 1.20 -31.11
N ALA A 219 5.15 1.00 -31.45
CA ALA A 219 4.70 0.59 -32.78
C ALA A 219 4.91 1.66 -33.87
N ASP A 220 4.82 2.94 -33.51
CA ASP A 220 4.89 4.09 -34.43
C ASP A 220 6.32 4.66 -34.52
N PRO A 221 7.02 4.58 -35.67
CA PRO A 221 8.42 5.02 -35.77
C PRO A 221 8.66 6.51 -35.49
N GLN A 222 7.65 7.38 -35.57
CA GLN A 222 7.79 8.82 -35.32
C GLN A 222 7.55 9.21 -33.86
N LEU A 223 7.02 8.31 -33.02
CA LEU A 223 6.73 8.58 -31.62
C LEU A 223 7.81 8.08 -30.69
N PHE A 224 8.20 8.88 -29.69
CA PHE A 224 9.11 8.50 -28.60
C PHE A 224 8.46 8.80 -27.26
N GLY A 225 8.83 8.04 -26.22
CA GLY A 225 8.28 8.20 -24.88
C GLY A 225 9.17 9.06 -23.99
N LEU A 226 8.56 9.95 -23.19
CA LEU A 226 9.20 10.64 -22.08
C LEU A 226 8.38 10.41 -20.81
N VAL A 227 8.88 9.56 -19.92
CA VAL A 227 8.31 9.36 -18.58
C VAL A 227 8.64 10.57 -17.73
N VAL A 228 7.60 11.19 -17.16
CA VAL A 228 7.75 12.19 -16.09
C VAL A 228 7.16 11.58 -14.81
N THR A 229 8.05 11.23 -13.89
CA THR A 229 7.75 10.63 -12.58
C THR A 229 8.15 11.58 -11.46
N ASN A 230 7.80 11.24 -10.22
CA ASN A 230 8.19 12.00 -9.05
C ASN A 230 8.93 11.11 -8.05
N PHE A 231 9.82 11.71 -7.27
CA PHE A 231 10.41 11.05 -6.12
C PHE A 231 9.30 10.52 -5.20
N GLY A 232 9.47 9.29 -4.70
CA GLY A 232 8.47 8.62 -3.86
C GLY A 232 7.21 8.13 -4.59
N CYS A 233 7.19 8.10 -5.93
CA CYS A 233 6.01 7.61 -6.66
C CYS A 233 5.85 6.08 -6.56
N GLY A 234 5.04 5.64 -5.59
CA GLY A 234 4.76 4.23 -5.35
C GLY A 234 4.39 3.40 -6.59
N PRO A 235 3.34 3.71 -7.37
CA PRO A 235 2.93 2.84 -8.48
C PRO A 235 4.01 2.74 -9.58
N ASN A 236 4.78 3.81 -9.78
CA ASN A 236 5.84 3.83 -10.79
C ASN A 236 7.02 2.93 -10.45
N SER A 237 7.20 2.52 -9.18
CA SER A 237 8.20 1.51 -8.81
C SER A 237 7.98 0.15 -9.49
N PHE A 238 6.81 -0.07 -10.09
CA PHE A 238 6.49 -1.30 -10.83
C PHE A 238 6.05 -1.03 -12.27
N ILE A 239 5.34 0.07 -12.53
CA ILE A 239 4.85 0.37 -13.89
C ILE A 239 6.01 0.70 -14.84
N LEU A 240 7.03 1.42 -14.39
CA LEU A 240 8.09 1.91 -15.27
C LEU A 240 8.88 0.77 -15.91
N ARG A 241 9.15 -0.30 -15.16
CA ARG A 241 9.85 -1.45 -15.73
C ARG A 241 9.05 -2.17 -16.81
N LEU A 242 7.72 -2.24 -16.66
CA LEU A 242 6.87 -2.78 -17.71
C LEU A 242 6.85 -1.87 -18.95
N VAL A 243 6.85 -0.55 -18.76
CA VAL A 243 6.95 0.43 -19.85
C VAL A 243 8.30 0.31 -20.58
N GLU A 244 9.41 0.17 -19.85
CA GLU A 244 10.74 -0.10 -20.41
C GLU A 244 10.75 -1.36 -21.27
N ASP A 245 10.22 -2.47 -20.75
CA ASP A 245 10.16 -3.74 -21.48
C ASP A 245 9.31 -3.65 -22.74
N ILE A 246 8.19 -2.90 -22.69
CA ILE A 246 7.35 -2.64 -23.87
C ILE A 246 8.11 -1.82 -24.91
N MET A 247 8.84 -0.78 -24.48
CA MET A 247 9.63 0.08 -25.39
C MET A 247 10.83 -0.64 -26.01
N GLY A 248 11.41 -1.62 -25.29
CA GLY A 248 12.51 -2.46 -25.77
C GLY A 248 13.72 -1.64 -26.23
N GLU A 249 14.13 -1.82 -27.48
CA GLU A 249 15.26 -1.11 -28.08
C GLU A 249 14.96 0.36 -28.45
N LYS A 250 13.70 0.80 -28.34
CA LYS A 250 13.33 2.17 -28.70
C LYS A 250 13.65 3.13 -27.54
N PRO A 251 14.37 4.25 -27.78
CA PRO A 251 14.70 5.20 -26.73
C PRO A 251 13.47 5.68 -25.94
N LEU A 252 13.59 5.61 -24.62
CA LEU A 252 12.62 6.08 -23.65
C LEU A 252 13.33 7.05 -22.71
N GLY A 253 12.88 8.31 -22.67
CA GLY A 253 13.38 9.29 -21.71
C GLY A 253 12.71 9.08 -20.36
N GLN A 254 13.45 9.30 -19.27
CA GLN A 254 12.90 9.31 -17.92
C GLN A 254 13.41 10.52 -17.14
N LEU A 255 12.47 11.32 -16.66
CA LEU A 255 12.71 12.47 -15.79
C LEU A 255 11.96 12.27 -14.48
N GLU A 256 12.69 12.43 -13.38
CA GLU A 256 12.12 12.49 -12.05
C GLU A 256 12.10 13.95 -11.59
N ILE A 257 10.94 14.40 -11.12
CA ILE A 257 10.69 15.75 -10.63
C ILE A 257 10.45 15.70 -9.12
N ASP A 258 11.04 16.65 -8.41
CA ASP A 258 10.82 16.90 -6.99
C ASP A 258 10.66 18.42 -6.74
N GLU A 259 10.43 18.81 -5.50
CA GLU A 259 10.30 20.22 -5.10
C GLU A 259 11.62 21.03 -5.24
N HIS A 260 12.76 20.37 -5.44
CA HIS A 260 14.08 21.00 -5.57
C HIS A 260 14.57 21.06 -7.03
N ALA A 261 13.77 20.54 -7.97
CA ALA A 261 14.16 20.44 -9.36
C ALA A 261 14.48 21.82 -9.95
N ALA A 262 15.71 21.96 -10.47
CA ALA A 262 16.16 23.18 -11.11
C ALA A 262 15.93 23.13 -12.63
N GLU A 263 15.32 24.18 -13.17
CA GLU A 263 14.96 24.30 -14.59
C GLU A 263 16.14 24.01 -15.53
N ALA A 264 17.32 24.58 -15.25
CA ALA A 264 18.52 24.39 -16.07
C ALA A 264 18.93 22.91 -16.21
N GLY A 265 18.79 22.12 -15.14
CA GLY A 265 19.14 20.69 -15.16
C GLY A 265 18.17 19.86 -16.00
N ILE A 266 16.90 20.26 -16.10
CA ILE A 266 15.90 19.59 -16.93
C ILE A 266 16.14 19.87 -18.41
N VAL A 267 16.43 21.13 -18.77
CA VAL A 267 16.66 21.53 -20.16
C VAL A 267 17.79 20.72 -20.79
N THR A 268 18.94 20.60 -20.12
CA THR A 268 20.07 19.82 -20.65
C THR A 268 19.75 18.33 -20.82
N ARG A 269 18.94 17.75 -19.93
CA ARG A 269 18.49 16.35 -20.05
C ARG A 269 17.52 16.17 -21.23
N LEU A 270 16.64 17.16 -21.47
CA LEU A 270 15.75 17.16 -22.62
C LEU A 270 16.51 17.35 -23.94
N GLU A 271 17.51 18.23 -23.99
CA GLU A 271 18.41 18.40 -25.15
C GLU A 271 19.08 17.07 -25.51
N ALA A 272 19.75 16.43 -24.53
CA ALA A 272 20.40 15.15 -24.74
C ALA A 272 19.42 14.04 -25.18
N PHE A 273 18.20 14.06 -24.65
CA PHE A 273 17.15 13.11 -25.05
C PHE A 273 16.69 13.37 -26.50
N VAL A 274 16.42 14.62 -26.87
CA VAL A 274 16.00 14.99 -28.24
C VAL A 274 17.08 14.65 -29.26
N ASP A 275 18.36 14.89 -28.94
CA ASP A 275 19.49 14.47 -29.77
C ASP A 275 19.53 12.95 -29.95
N THR A 276 19.32 12.19 -28.87
CA THR A 276 19.30 10.72 -28.90
C THR A 276 18.18 10.20 -29.80
N ILE A 277 16.96 10.70 -29.66
CA ILE A 277 15.82 10.22 -30.48
C ILE A 277 15.95 10.66 -31.94
N THR A 278 16.53 11.85 -32.19
CA THR A 278 16.78 12.35 -33.54
C THR A 278 17.84 11.52 -34.24
N GLY A 279 18.93 11.19 -33.54
CA GLY A 279 19.96 10.28 -34.02
C GLY A 279 19.42 8.88 -34.29
N TYR A 280 18.61 8.36 -33.37
CA TYR A 280 17.96 7.06 -33.50
C TYR A 280 17.00 7.01 -34.70
N ALA A 281 16.16 8.03 -34.89
CA ALA A 281 15.20 8.09 -36.00
C ALA A 281 15.89 8.16 -37.38
N LYS A 282 17.11 8.73 -37.45
CA LYS A 282 17.92 8.77 -38.67
C LYS A 282 18.66 7.46 -38.95
N ALA A 283 18.85 6.60 -37.94
CA ALA A 283 19.54 5.33 -38.12
C ALA A 283 18.62 4.31 -38.81
N THR A 284 18.99 3.88 -40.02
CA THR A 284 18.36 2.76 -40.72
C THR A 284 18.81 1.44 -40.10
N ARG A 285 18.21 1.07 -38.97
CA ARG A 285 18.44 -0.21 -38.31
C ARG A 285 17.15 -1.00 -38.25
N GLU A 286 17.18 -2.27 -38.68
CA GLU A 286 16.10 -3.20 -38.37
C GLU A 286 16.02 -3.38 -36.86
N ARG A 287 14.88 -3.00 -36.28
CA ARG A 287 14.63 -3.11 -34.83
C ARG A 287 13.98 -4.45 -34.52
N ARG A 288 14.48 -5.13 -33.48
CA ARG A 288 13.74 -6.25 -32.90
C ARG A 288 12.60 -5.69 -32.05
N ARG A 289 11.36 -5.83 -32.54
CA ARG A 289 10.18 -5.45 -31.76
C ARG A 289 9.99 -6.43 -30.60
N PRO A 290 9.79 -5.95 -29.36
CA PRO A 290 9.38 -6.80 -28.26
C PRO A 290 8.06 -7.49 -28.60
N ARG A 291 7.94 -8.76 -28.24
CA ARG A 291 6.68 -9.50 -28.39
C ARG A 291 5.92 -9.44 -27.08
N PRO A 292 4.61 -9.15 -27.07
CA PRO A 292 3.82 -9.08 -25.84
C PRO A 292 3.95 -10.33 -24.96
N GLU A 293 4.11 -11.51 -25.57
CA GLU A 293 4.24 -12.78 -24.83
C GLU A 293 5.55 -12.86 -24.03
N ASP A 294 6.62 -12.20 -24.50
CA ASP A 294 7.90 -12.15 -23.81
C ASP A 294 7.87 -11.16 -22.62
N ILE A 295 6.99 -10.16 -22.69
CA ILE A 295 6.81 -9.09 -21.69
C ILE A 295 5.74 -9.46 -20.65
N TYR A 296 4.78 -10.30 -21.02
CA TYR A 296 3.57 -10.56 -20.25
C TYR A 296 3.86 -10.88 -18.78
N ARG A 297 3.15 -10.19 -17.90
CA ARG A 297 3.17 -10.35 -16.45
C ARG A 297 1.90 -11.01 -15.98
N GLY A 298 1.97 -12.25 -15.53
CA GLY A 298 0.80 -12.93 -14.98
C GLY A 298 1.16 -14.07 -14.07
N THR A 299 0.26 -14.39 -13.15
CA THR A 299 0.35 -15.60 -12.31
C THR A 299 -1.05 -16.13 -12.06
N LEU A 300 -1.13 -17.42 -11.77
CA LEU A 300 -2.37 -18.10 -11.48
C LEU A 300 -2.49 -18.38 -9.98
N PRO A 301 -3.73 -18.53 -9.47
CA PRO A 301 -3.95 -19.16 -8.19
C PRO A 301 -3.40 -20.58 -8.17
N LEU A 302 -3.10 -21.07 -6.97
CA LEU A 302 -2.62 -22.43 -6.79
C LEU A 302 -3.63 -23.42 -7.39
N VAL A 303 -3.21 -24.15 -8.42
CA VAL A 303 -3.95 -25.26 -9.00
C VAL A 303 -3.27 -26.55 -8.56
N ARG A 304 -3.82 -27.20 -7.52
CA ARG A 304 -3.43 -28.52 -6.97
C ARG A 304 -2.17 -29.14 -7.60
N THR A 305 -0.99 -28.74 -7.13
CA THR A 305 0.25 -29.42 -7.50
C THR A 305 0.54 -30.53 -6.49
N GLN A 306 0.01 -31.73 -6.77
CA GLN A 306 0.41 -32.94 -6.02
C GLN A 306 1.87 -33.35 -6.30
N GLN A 307 2.60 -32.64 -7.18
CA GLN A 307 3.91 -33.06 -7.71
C GLN A 307 5.10 -32.16 -7.38
N LYS A 308 4.92 -30.94 -6.84
CA LYS A 308 6.04 -30.04 -6.46
C LYS A 308 5.94 -29.52 -5.03
N THR A 309 7.04 -28.99 -4.49
CA THR A 309 7.09 -28.40 -3.14
C THR A 309 6.91 -26.89 -3.24
N LEU A 310 5.94 -26.34 -2.51
CA LEU A 310 5.65 -24.92 -2.49
C LEU A 310 6.60 -24.18 -1.55
N VAL A 311 7.39 -23.26 -2.08
CA VAL A 311 8.31 -22.40 -1.32
C VAL A 311 7.56 -21.15 -0.88
N VAL A 312 7.52 -20.90 0.43
CA VAL A 312 6.78 -19.79 1.04
C VAL A 312 7.72 -18.93 1.86
N HIS A 313 7.63 -17.61 1.67
CA HIS A 313 8.38 -16.62 2.47
C HIS A 313 7.98 -16.69 3.94
N ARG A 314 8.96 -16.61 4.84
CA ARG A 314 8.68 -16.48 6.28
C ARG A 314 8.52 -15.02 6.67
N MET A 315 7.34 -14.49 6.34
CA MET A 315 6.94 -13.15 6.76
C MET A 315 6.84 -13.03 8.29
N CYS A 316 6.20 -14.00 8.94
CA CYS A 316 5.92 -14.02 10.38
C CYS A 316 5.70 -15.45 10.88
N HIS A 317 5.54 -15.64 12.19
CA HIS A 317 5.35 -16.96 12.82
C HIS A 317 4.07 -17.68 12.38
N GLN A 318 3.03 -16.93 12.03
CA GLN A 318 1.75 -17.44 11.54
C GLN A 318 1.91 -18.25 10.24
N VAL A 319 2.93 -17.95 9.43
CA VAL A 319 3.23 -18.69 8.19
C VAL A 319 3.53 -20.17 8.48
N GLU A 320 4.18 -20.48 9.61
CA GLU A 320 4.45 -21.88 10.00
C GLU A 320 3.15 -22.66 10.26
N ALA A 321 2.15 -22.00 10.86
CA ALA A 321 0.82 -22.58 11.08
C ALA A 321 0.02 -22.70 9.77
N ILE A 322 0.11 -21.72 8.87
CA ILE A 322 -0.51 -21.77 7.53
C ILE A 322 0.10 -22.93 6.72
N ALA A 323 1.42 -23.07 6.72
CA ALA A 323 2.11 -24.16 6.04
C ALA A 323 1.68 -25.53 6.58
N ALA A 324 1.61 -25.70 7.91
CA ALA A 324 1.09 -26.93 8.50
C ALA A 324 -0.37 -27.22 8.10
N ALA A 325 -1.22 -26.19 7.97
CA ALA A 325 -2.58 -26.35 7.47
C ALA A 325 -2.62 -26.75 5.98
N MET A 326 -1.72 -26.19 5.15
CA MET A 326 -1.56 -26.60 3.74
C MET A 326 -1.12 -28.06 3.64
N GLU A 327 -0.16 -28.49 4.47
CA GLU A 327 0.32 -29.87 4.56
C GLU A 327 -0.80 -30.83 4.99
N ALA A 328 -1.57 -30.47 6.01
CA ALA A 328 -2.74 -31.22 6.46
C ALA A 328 -3.81 -31.38 5.36
N CYS A 329 -3.83 -30.48 4.39
CA CYS A 329 -4.72 -30.50 3.23
C CYS A 329 -4.06 -31.04 1.94
N GLY A 330 -2.88 -31.66 2.04
CA GLY A 330 -2.27 -32.43 0.97
C GLY A 330 -1.28 -31.68 0.07
N ALA A 331 -0.87 -30.47 0.44
CA ALA A 331 0.24 -29.77 -0.23
C ALA A 331 1.59 -30.16 0.39
N ARG A 332 2.68 -30.04 -0.36
CA ARG A 332 4.05 -30.06 0.19
C ARG A 332 4.54 -28.63 0.28
N VAL A 333 5.01 -28.22 1.45
CA VAL A 333 5.38 -26.82 1.70
C VAL A 333 6.77 -26.76 2.33
N LEU A 334 7.58 -25.84 1.84
CA LEU A 334 8.85 -25.44 2.43
C LEU A 334 8.74 -23.97 2.83
N VAL A 335 8.77 -23.71 4.14
CA VAL A 335 8.85 -22.35 4.68
C VAL A 335 10.32 -21.96 4.72
N LEU A 336 10.65 -20.82 4.09
CA LEU A 336 12.01 -20.28 4.10
C LEU A 336 12.44 -19.86 5.51
N PRO A 337 13.75 -19.76 5.81
CA PRO A 337 14.22 -19.23 7.08
C PRO A 337 13.83 -17.75 7.26
N GLU A 338 14.06 -17.21 8.46
CA GLU A 338 13.93 -15.77 8.68
C GLU A 338 14.95 -15.03 7.78
N PRO A 339 14.59 -13.91 7.15
CA PRO A 339 15.50 -13.16 6.30
C PRO A 339 16.72 -12.63 7.07
N ASP A 340 17.86 -12.51 6.38
CA ASP A 340 19.09 -11.91 6.89
C ASP A 340 19.70 -10.91 5.89
N ASP A 341 20.82 -10.29 6.25
CA ASP A 341 21.47 -9.26 5.43
C ASP A 341 21.82 -9.74 4.01
N ARG A 342 22.06 -11.05 3.82
CA ARG A 342 22.34 -11.63 2.49
C ARG A 342 21.12 -11.50 1.58
N ASN A 343 19.90 -11.60 2.11
CA ASN A 343 18.67 -11.44 1.35
C ASN A 343 18.60 -10.03 0.72
N LEU A 344 18.83 -8.98 1.51
CA LEU A 344 18.82 -7.60 1.01
C LEU A 344 19.98 -7.33 0.07
N LEU A 345 21.18 -7.86 0.36
CA LEU A 345 22.33 -7.71 -0.52
C LEU A 345 22.05 -8.23 -1.93
N LEU A 346 21.43 -9.41 -2.04
CA LEU A 346 21.08 -10.01 -3.34
C LEU A 346 20.00 -9.20 -4.06
N ALA A 347 18.94 -8.79 -3.36
CA ALA A 347 17.87 -8.01 -3.96
C ALA A 347 18.36 -6.65 -4.48
N ASN A 348 19.20 -5.96 -3.71
CA ASN A 348 19.69 -4.62 -4.04
C ASN A 348 20.55 -4.57 -5.31
N GLN A 349 21.11 -5.71 -5.74
CA GLN A 349 21.89 -5.77 -6.97
C GLN A 349 21.03 -5.67 -8.24
N ILE A 350 19.73 -5.92 -8.14
CA ILE A 350 18.83 -6.00 -9.30
C ILE A 350 17.59 -5.10 -9.19
N THR A 351 17.34 -4.50 -8.03
CA THR A 351 16.25 -3.54 -7.82
C THR A 351 16.69 -2.10 -8.04
N SER A 352 15.74 -1.23 -8.41
CA SER A 352 16.01 0.20 -8.60
C SER A 352 16.14 1.00 -7.30
N GLY A 353 15.71 0.42 -6.17
CA GLY A 353 15.66 1.09 -4.88
C GLY A 353 14.36 1.88 -4.65
N THR A 354 13.44 1.88 -5.62
CA THR A 354 12.12 2.53 -5.49
C THR A 354 11.04 1.58 -4.96
N GLU A 355 11.31 0.27 -5.01
CA GLU A 355 10.44 -0.78 -4.51
C GLU A 355 10.47 -0.81 -2.97
N CYS A 356 9.33 -1.02 -2.32
CA CYS A 356 9.29 -1.04 -0.85
C CYS A 356 10.09 -2.20 -0.26
N LEU A 357 10.59 -2.00 0.96
CA LEU A 357 11.39 -2.99 1.69
C LEU A 357 10.81 -4.42 1.68
N PRO A 358 9.49 -4.68 1.90
CA PRO A 358 8.96 -6.03 1.84
C PRO A 358 9.17 -6.72 0.48
N TYR A 359 9.14 -5.97 -0.63
CA TYR A 359 9.43 -6.53 -1.96
C TYR A 359 10.88 -6.99 -2.05
N ARG A 360 11.82 -6.14 -1.59
CA ARG A 360 13.26 -6.43 -1.60
C ARG A 360 13.59 -7.63 -0.70
N VAL A 361 13.01 -7.70 0.50
CA VAL A 361 13.21 -8.82 1.43
C VAL A 361 12.68 -10.13 0.83
N THR A 362 11.46 -10.13 0.30
CA THR A 362 10.85 -11.34 -0.29
C THR A 362 11.48 -11.75 -1.62
N LEU A 363 12.00 -10.82 -2.41
CA LEU A 363 12.83 -11.12 -3.58
C LEU A 363 14.15 -11.75 -3.15
N GLY A 364 14.79 -11.20 -2.11
CA GLY A 364 16.02 -11.72 -1.52
C GLY A 364 15.87 -13.16 -1.02
N ASP A 365 14.74 -13.49 -0.39
CA ASP A 365 14.36 -14.86 -0.01
C ASP A 365 14.41 -15.82 -1.20
N LEU A 366 13.77 -15.43 -2.31
CA LEU A 366 13.70 -16.26 -3.51
C LEU A 366 15.05 -16.36 -4.21
N LEU A 367 15.78 -15.25 -4.32
CA LEU A 367 17.13 -15.25 -4.91
C LEU A 367 18.06 -16.18 -4.15
N LYS A 368 18.12 -16.04 -2.82
CA LYS A 368 18.94 -16.90 -1.95
C LYS A 368 18.56 -18.37 -2.13
N PHE A 369 17.26 -18.68 -2.13
CA PHE A 369 16.77 -20.03 -2.38
C PHE A 369 17.18 -20.56 -3.76
N CYS A 370 17.00 -19.77 -4.82
CA CYS A 370 17.32 -20.15 -6.19
C CYS A 370 18.82 -20.39 -6.40
N PHE A 371 19.69 -19.53 -5.84
CA PHE A 371 21.14 -19.73 -5.91
C PHE A 371 21.57 -21.00 -5.16
N ASP A 372 21.05 -21.19 -3.95
CA ASP A 372 21.44 -22.32 -3.10
C ASP A 372 20.88 -23.67 -3.65
N ASN A 373 19.80 -23.65 -4.45
CA ASN A 373 19.12 -24.84 -4.98
C ASN A 373 19.04 -24.92 -6.53
N HIS A 374 19.91 -24.19 -7.25
CA HIS A 374 19.85 -24.04 -8.71
C HIS A 374 19.77 -25.35 -9.51
N HIS A 375 20.28 -26.46 -8.96
CA HIS A 375 20.33 -27.78 -9.58
C HIS A 375 19.03 -28.60 -9.45
N ARG A 376 18.04 -28.13 -8.67
CA ARG A 376 16.78 -28.86 -8.34
C ARG A 376 15.53 -27.97 -8.39
N LEU A 377 15.59 -26.83 -9.08
CA LEU A 377 14.47 -25.87 -9.10
C LEU A 377 13.19 -26.43 -9.75
N ASP A 378 13.32 -27.45 -10.58
CA ASP A 378 12.20 -28.17 -11.18
C ASP A 378 11.30 -28.87 -10.15
N GLU A 379 11.82 -29.19 -8.96
CA GLU A 379 11.06 -29.78 -7.85
C GLU A 379 10.20 -28.76 -7.07
N TYR A 380 10.40 -27.46 -7.29
CA TYR A 380 9.86 -26.38 -6.48
C TYR A 380 9.03 -25.38 -7.29
N GLU A 381 8.09 -24.72 -6.59
CA GLU A 381 7.35 -23.55 -7.10
C GLU A 381 7.17 -22.57 -5.94
N GLY A 382 7.16 -21.28 -6.21
CA GLY A 382 6.86 -20.26 -5.21
C GLY A 382 5.37 -20.18 -4.91
N PHE A 383 5.02 -19.80 -3.68
CA PHE A 383 3.66 -19.43 -3.31
C PHE A 383 3.67 -18.21 -2.39
N THR A 384 2.90 -17.19 -2.77
CA THR A 384 2.81 -15.93 -2.01
C THR A 384 1.41 -15.35 -2.00
N ALA A 385 1.03 -14.66 -0.93
CA ALA A 385 -0.20 -13.89 -0.92
C ALA A 385 -0.08 -12.68 -1.87
N GLY A 386 -1.22 -12.13 -2.31
CA GLY A 386 -1.30 -11.02 -3.24
C GLY A 386 -2.58 -10.20 -3.08
N SER A 387 -2.76 -9.22 -3.97
CA SER A 387 -3.96 -8.37 -4.05
C SER A 387 -4.13 -7.80 -5.46
N TYR A 388 -5.33 -7.30 -5.79
CA TYR A 388 -5.60 -6.48 -6.97
C TYR A 388 -5.68 -5.00 -6.62
N GLY A 389 -4.67 -4.54 -5.86
CA GLY A 389 -4.50 -3.15 -5.47
C GLY A 389 -5.39 -2.68 -4.32
N PRO A 390 -5.33 -1.38 -3.98
CA PRO A 390 -4.50 -0.35 -4.63
C PRO A 390 -3.04 -0.34 -4.16
N CYS A 391 -2.65 -1.25 -3.26
CA CYS A 391 -1.28 -1.43 -2.77
C CYS A 391 -0.37 -2.10 -3.79
N ARG A 392 0.94 -1.78 -3.74
CA ARG A 392 2.01 -2.39 -4.55
C ARG A 392 2.14 -3.90 -4.41
N PHE A 393 1.69 -4.45 -3.28
CA PHE A 393 1.72 -5.87 -2.98
C PHE A 393 1.17 -6.75 -4.11
N GLY A 394 0.18 -6.26 -4.85
CA GLY A 394 -0.37 -6.99 -6.00
C GLY A 394 0.63 -7.30 -7.13
N LYS A 395 1.75 -6.57 -7.21
CA LYS A 395 2.78 -6.72 -8.24
C LYS A 395 3.91 -7.67 -7.87
N TYR A 396 4.02 -8.09 -6.60
CA TYR A 396 5.22 -8.78 -6.10
C TYR A 396 5.53 -10.05 -6.90
N ALA A 397 4.59 -11.00 -6.93
CA ALA A 397 4.81 -12.31 -7.57
C ALA A 397 5.21 -12.20 -9.05
N ILE A 398 4.52 -11.35 -9.82
CA ILE A 398 4.80 -11.19 -11.26
C ILE A 398 6.15 -10.52 -11.52
N GLU A 399 6.59 -9.63 -10.63
CA GLU A 399 7.88 -8.96 -10.75
C GLU A 399 9.03 -9.78 -10.15
N HIS A 400 8.76 -10.63 -9.16
CA HIS A 400 9.71 -11.64 -8.69
C HIS A 400 10.01 -12.64 -9.80
N MET A 401 8.99 -13.20 -10.47
CA MET A 401 9.20 -14.13 -11.59
C MET A 401 9.99 -13.50 -12.72
N ARG A 402 9.69 -12.23 -13.07
CA ARG A 402 10.46 -11.51 -14.06
C ARG A 402 11.92 -11.34 -13.64
N ALA A 403 12.18 -10.87 -12.41
CA ALA A 403 13.54 -10.68 -11.92
C ALA A 403 14.34 -12.00 -11.88
N LEU A 404 13.70 -13.11 -11.52
CA LEU A 404 14.31 -14.43 -11.54
C LEU A 404 14.60 -14.89 -12.98
N LYS A 405 13.67 -14.67 -13.92
CA LYS A 405 13.85 -14.98 -15.34
C LYS A 405 15.01 -14.19 -15.96
N ASP A 406 15.17 -12.91 -15.62
CA ASP A 406 16.29 -12.06 -16.07
C ASP A 406 17.65 -12.63 -15.63
N LEU A 407 17.69 -13.38 -14.53
CA LEU A 407 18.88 -14.09 -14.03
C LEU A 407 19.01 -15.54 -14.54
N GLY A 408 18.09 -15.99 -15.41
CA GLY A 408 18.08 -17.35 -15.97
C GLY A 408 17.41 -18.40 -15.08
N PHE A 409 16.66 -18.00 -14.05
CA PHE A 409 15.88 -18.91 -13.22
C PHE A 409 14.43 -19.01 -13.70
N GLU A 410 14.05 -20.19 -14.20
CA GLU A 410 12.66 -20.53 -14.49
C GLU A 410 11.98 -21.03 -13.21
N PHE A 411 11.42 -20.11 -12.42
CA PHE A 411 10.81 -20.39 -11.13
C PHE A 411 9.37 -19.83 -11.05
N PRO A 412 8.34 -20.66 -11.33
CA PRO A 412 6.95 -20.23 -11.26
C PRO A 412 6.54 -19.86 -9.83
N ILE A 413 5.79 -18.77 -9.68
CA ILE A 413 5.26 -18.31 -8.39
C ILE A 413 3.75 -18.18 -8.50
N HIS A 414 3.02 -18.94 -7.69
CA HIS A 414 1.55 -18.89 -7.58
C HIS A 414 1.11 -17.86 -6.54
N THR A 415 -0.10 -17.31 -6.70
CA THR A 415 -0.61 -16.32 -5.74
C THR A 415 -2.06 -16.51 -5.33
N THR A 416 -2.37 -16.21 -4.07
CA THR A 416 -3.75 -16.09 -3.58
C THR A 416 -4.07 -14.63 -3.28
N VAL A 417 -5.25 -14.14 -3.69
CA VAL A 417 -5.55 -12.70 -3.61
C VAL A 417 -6.56 -12.31 -2.52
N SER A 418 -6.29 -11.18 -1.86
CA SER A 418 -7.17 -10.63 -0.83
C SER A 418 -8.57 -10.27 -1.33
N ASN A 419 -8.72 -9.90 -2.62
CA ASN A 419 -10.00 -9.54 -3.21
C ASN A 419 -11.04 -10.67 -3.22
N ASN A 420 -10.60 -11.93 -3.13
CA ASN A 420 -11.49 -13.08 -2.96
C ASN A 420 -11.41 -13.69 -1.55
N ALA A 421 -10.93 -12.91 -0.58
CA ALA A 421 -10.65 -13.33 0.79
C ALA A 421 -9.71 -14.54 0.90
N TYR A 422 -8.74 -14.65 -0.02
CA TYR A 422 -7.77 -15.74 -0.10
C TYR A 422 -8.38 -17.15 -0.29
N ARG A 423 -9.62 -17.22 -0.81
CA ARG A 423 -10.36 -18.48 -1.01
C ARG A 423 -10.04 -19.18 -2.33
N ASP A 424 -9.13 -18.60 -3.12
CA ASP A 424 -8.67 -19.09 -4.42
C ASP A 424 -7.48 -20.07 -4.34
N ILE A 425 -7.05 -20.44 -3.14
CA ILE A 425 -5.98 -21.42 -2.90
C ILE A 425 -6.36 -22.87 -3.26
N ASN A 426 -7.66 -23.16 -3.42
CA ASN A 426 -8.19 -24.47 -3.84
C ASN A 426 -7.79 -25.69 -2.97
N LEU A 427 -7.46 -25.49 -1.69
CA LEU A 427 -7.16 -26.55 -0.70
C LEU A 427 -8.37 -27.01 0.14
N GLY A 428 -9.57 -26.49 -0.18
CA GLY A 428 -10.84 -26.86 0.48
C GLY A 428 -11.16 -26.06 1.75
N ALA A 429 -12.40 -26.18 2.23
CA ALA A 429 -12.89 -25.41 3.38
C ALA A 429 -12.19 -25.77 4.71
N ASP A 430 -11.71 -27.01 4.84
CA ASP A 430 -10.90 -27.45 5.97
C ASP A 430 -9.63 -26.60 6.13
N PHE A 431 -8.96 -26.30 5.01
CA PHE A 431 -7.76 -25.47 5.02
C PHE A 431 -8.08 -24.07 5.55
N GLU A 432 -9.11 -23.42 5.03
CA GLU A 432 -9.48 -22.06 5.43
C GLU A 432 -9.69 -21.96 6.95
N ARG A 433 -10.41 -22.93 7.53
CA ARG A 433 -10.69 -22.96 8.97
C ARG A 433 -9.46 -23.29 9.80
N LEU A 434 -8.65 -24.28 9.39
CA LEU A 434 -7.41 -24.66 10.09
C LEU A 434 -6.39 -23.51 10.08
N ALA A 435 -6.21 -22.86 8.92
CA ALA A 435 -5.33 -21.71 8.79
C ALA A 435 -5.80 -20.56 9.68
N TRP A 436 -7.11 -20.23 9.68
CA TRP A 436 -7.67 -19.22 10.58
C TRP A 436 -7.41 -19.53 12.06
N GLN A 437 -7.71 -20.76 12.50
CA GLN A 437 -7.50 -21.17 13.88
C GLN A 437 -6.01 -21.12 14.27
N GLY A 438 -5.12 -21.52 13.35
CA GLY A 438 -3.68 -21.41 13.55
C GLY A 438 -3.20 -19.97 13.68
N ILE A 439 -3.66 -19.07 12.80
CA ILE A 439 -3.34 -17.63 12.87
C ILE A 439 -3.77 -17.05 14.21
N VAL A 440 -5.03 -17.29 14.62
CA VAL A 440 -5.52 -16.81 15.92
C VAL A 440 -4.69 -17.36 17.06
N ALA A 441 -4.34 -18.64 17.04
CA ALA A 441 -3.57 -19.27 18.10
C ALA A 441 -2.17 -18.66 18.25
N ILE A 442 -1.48 -18.43 17.12
CA ILE A 442 -0.16 -17.79 17.13
C ILE A 442 -0.28 -16.31 17.51
N ASP A 443 -1.29 -15.58 17.06
CA ASP A 443 -1.57 -14.20 17.50
C ASP A 443 -1.73 -14.13 19.03
N GLN A 444 -2.40 -15.12 19.65
CA GLN A 444 -2.51 -15.18 21.11
C GLN A 444 -1.18 -15.51 21.79
N LEU A 445 -0.37 -16.42 21.23
CA LEU A 445 0.97 -16.73 21.75
C LEU A 445 1.92 -15.52 21.68
N GLU A 446 1.89 -14.76 20.59
CA GLU A 446 2.68 -13.54 20.45
C GLU A 446 2.28 -12.48 21.49
N LYS A 447 0.97 -12.32 21.75
CA LYS A 447 0.49 -11.46 22.82
C LYS A 447 0.95 -11.93 24.19
N LEU A 448 0.92 -13.23 24.47
CA LEU A 448 1.44 -13.79 25.73
C LEU A 448 2.94 -13.54 25.87
N LEU A 449 3.70 -13.70 24.78
CA LEU A 449 5.13 -13.41 24.73
C LEU A 449 5.40 -11.94 25.08
N TRP A 450 4.81 -10.99 24.38
CA TRP A 450 5.04 -9.55 24.58
C TRP A 450 4.51 -9.06 25.94
N ARG A 451 3.44 -9.66 26.45
CA ARG A 451 2.90 -9.35 27.77
C ARG A 451 3.79 -9.86 28.90
N THR A 452 4.50 -10.97 28.69
CA THR A 452 5.25 -11.67 29.76
C THR A 452 6.72 -11.30 29.77
N ARG A 453 7.36 -11.23 28.61
CA ARG A 453 8.81 -11.05 28.46
C ARG A 453 9.39 -9.83 29.18
N PRO A 454 8.72 -8.66 29.23
CA PRO A 454 9.23 -7.51 29.98
C PRO A 454 9.32 -7.75 31.50
N TYR A 455 8.72 -8.83 32.00
CA TYR A 455 8.55 -9.18 33.41
C TYR A 455 9.01 -10.62 33.71
N GLU A 456 9.78 -11.26 32.84
CA GLU A 456 10.17 -12.66 33.04
C GLU A 456 11.14 -12.82 34.22
N LYS A 457 10.90 -13.83 35.08
CA LYS A 457 11.79 -14.17 36.20
C LYS A 457 13.17 -14.65 35.76
N GLN A 458 13.25 -15.25 34.56
CA GLN A 458 14.47 -15.78 33.98
C GLN A 458 14.60 -15.26 32.55
N PRO A 459 15.66 -14.50 32.23
CA PRO A 459 15.87 -13.98 30.87
C PRO A 459 15.83 -15.08 29.81
N GLY A 460 15.06 -14.86 28.74
CA GLY A 460 14.85 -15.81 27.64
C GLY A 460 13.83 -16.91 27.91
N GLY A 461 13.25 -16.97 29.12
CA GLY A 461 12.20 -17.94 29.45
C GLY A 461 10.97 -17.79 28.56
N ALA A 462 10.55 -16.55 28.26
CA ALA A 462 9.35 -16.30 27.47
C ALA A 462 9.52 -16.73 26.01
N ASP A 463 10.71 -16.53 25.44
CA ASP A 463 11.03 -16.95 24.07
C ASP A 463 11.08 -18.48 23.94
N ASN A 464 11.64 -19.18 24.94
CA ASN A 464 11.65 -20.64 24.98
C ASN A 464 10.23 -21.22 25.03
N LEU A 465 9.35 -20.66 25.89
CA LEU A 465 7.94 -21.05 25.94
C LEU A 465 7.24 -20.77 24.61
N PHE A 466 7.49 -19.62 23.99
CA PHE A 466 6.89 -19.29 22.70
C PHE A 466 7.25 -20.32 21.63
N GLU A 467 8.53 -20.65 21.46
CA GLU A 467 8.98 -21.62 20.47
C GLU A 467 8.45 -23.04 20.76
N GLU A 468 8.41 -23.46 22.03
CA GLU A 468 7.83 -24.75 22.42
C GLU A 468 6.33 -24.83 22.04
N TYR A 469 5.53 -23.89 22.52
CA TYR A 469 4.08 -23.94 22.33
C TYR A 469 3.68 -23.68 20.87
N LYS A 470 4.40 -22.82 20.15
CA LYS A 470 4.24 -22.66 18.69
C LYS A 470 4.48 -24.00 17.99
N GLY A 471 5.60 -24.67 18.27
CA GLY A 471 5.94 -25.97 17.68
C GLY A 471 4.88 -27.04 17.96
N ARG A 472 4.36 -27.07 19.19
CA ARG A 472 3.26 -27.98 19.58
C ARG A 472 1.97 -27.69 18.82
N ILE A 473 1.57 -26.43 18.69
CA ILE A 473 0.36 -26.03 17.93
C ILE A 473 0.52 -26.39 16.45
N VAL A 474 1.65 -26.04 15.84
CA VAL A 474 1.96 -26.35 14.44
C VAL A 474 1.89 -27.87 14.19
N ALA A 475 2.46 -28.68 15.09
CA ALA A 475 2.39 -30.14 15.00
C ALA A 475 0.96 -30.69 15.09
N ARG A 476 0.09 -30.11 15.93
CA ARG A 476 -1.33 -30.48 16.03
C ARG A 476 -2.11 -30.09 14.77
N ILE A 477 -1.87 -28.90 14.23
CA ILE A 477 -2.50 -28.43 12.99
C ILE A 477 -2.17 -29.38 11.83
N ARG A 478 -0.91 -29.77 11.68
CA ARG A 478 -0.46 -30.71 10.64
C ARG A 478 -1.21 -32.05 10.68
N LYS A 479 -1.62 -32.49 11.87
CA LYS A 479 -2.39 -33.73 12.10
C LYS A 479 -3.91 -33.53 12.14
N LYS A 480 -4.40 -32.30 11.96
CA LYS A 480 -5.81 -31.90 12.18
C LYS A 480 -6.33 -32.23 13.59
N GLU A 481 -5.46 -32.16 14.60
CA GLU A 481 -5.81 -32.41 15.99
C GLU A 481 -6.22 -31.11 16.71
N PRO A 482 -7.16 -31.16 17.67
CA PRO A 482 -7.45 -30.02 18.55
C PRO A 482 -6.22 -29.57 19.35
N PHE A 483 -6.11 -28.27 19.59
CA PHE A 483 -4.99 -27.67 20.33
C PHE A 483 -5.41 -26.63 21.38
N ASP A 484 -6.72 -26.51 21.67
CA ASP A 484 -7.25 -25.60 22.69
C ASP A 484 -6.61 -25.85 24.09
N ASN A 485 -6.28 -27.11 24.41
CA ASN A 485 -5.56 -27.45 25.64
C ASN A 485 -4.12 -26.93 25.64
N VAL A 486 -3.44 -26.96 24.49
CA VAL A 486 -2.07 -26.44 24.34
C VAL A 486 -2.03 -24.94 24.63
N LEU A 487 -3.02 -24.17 24.14
CA LEU A 487 -3.14 -22.74 24.47
C LEU A 487 -3.42 -22.49 25.97
N LYS A 488 -4.24 -23.35 26.60
CA LYS A 488 -4.51 -23.24 28.04
C LYS A 488 -3.24 -23.51 28.86
N GLU A 489 -2.49 -24.54 28.50
CA GLU A 489 -1.19 -24.86 29.11
C GLU A 489 -0.18 -23.74 28.90
N ALA A 490 -0.10 -23.19 27.69
CA ALA A 490 0.75 -22.04 27.38
C ALA A 490 0.44 -20.84 28.27
N THR A 491 -0.84 -20.49 28.39
CA THR A 491 -1.29 -19.36 29.22
C THR A 491 -0.86 -19.53 30.68
N ALA A 492 -0.99 -20.73 31.23
CA ALA A 492 -0.55 -21.04 32.59
C ALA A 492 0.98 -20.90 32.74
N ALA A 493 1.75 -21.45 31.80
CA ALA A 493 3.21 -21.36 31.83
C ALA A 493 3.72 -19.92 31.71
N PHE A 494 3.16 -19.11 30.80
CA PHE A 494 3.50 -17.69 30.68
C PHE A 494 3.14 -16.92 31.95
N LYS A 495 1.97 -17.20 32.55
CA LYS A 495 1.56 -16.57 33.83
C LYS A 495 2.55 -16.86 34.96
N GLU A 496 3.01 -18.10 35.07
CA GLU A 496 3.96 -18.52 36.11
C GLU A 496 5.34 -17.85 35.95
N LEU A 497 5.73 -17.51 34.71
CA LEU A 497 7.00 -16.84 34.41
C LEU A 497 7.03 -15.35 34.81
N VAL A 498 5.87 -14.70 34.95
CA VAL A 498 5.78 -13.27 35.31
C VAL A 498 6.25 -13.04 36.74
N ASP A 499 7.24 -12.17 36.92
CA ASP A 499 7.58 -11.57 38.20
C ASP A 499 6.58 -10.45 38.54
N THR A 500 5.70 -10.74 39.50
CA THR A 500 4.65 -9.83 39.95
C THR A 500 5.15 -8.69 40.84
N SER A 501 6.42 -8.72 41.25
CA SER A 501 7.05 -7.63 42.03
C SER A 501 7.44 -6.42 41.17
N LEU A 502 7.57 -6.61 39.86
CA LEU A 502 7.94 -5.55 38.92
C LEU A 502 6.75 -4.63 38.60
N PRO A 503 6.95 -3.30 38.55
CA PRO A 503 5.89 -2.39 38.16
C PRO A 503 5.54 -2.56 36.68
N ARG A 504 4.28 -2.33 36.32
CA ARG A 504 3.82 -2.30 34.93
C ARG A 504 4.56 -1.20 34.16
N ARG A 505 5.11 -1.55 33.01
CA ARG A 505 5.72 -0.63 32.04
C ARG A 505 4.62 0.12 31.28
N PRO A 506 4.90 1.35 30.79
CA PRO A 506 3.96 2.05 29.92
C PRO A 506 3.66 1.22 28.66
N LEU A 507 2.37 1.05 28.37
CA LEU A 507 1.89 0.27 27.23
C LEU A 507 1.82 1.13 25.98
N VAL A 508 2.37 0.66 24.86
CA VAL A 508 2.29 1.35 23.58
C VAL A 508 1.77 0.42 22.49
N GLY A 509 1.01 0.96 21.56
CA GLY A 509 0.49 0.21 20.43
C GLY A 509 1.40 0.32 19.20
N ILE A 510 1.60 -0.78 18.48
CA ILE A 510 2.36 -0.83 17.23
C ILE A 510 1.42 -1.21 16.09
N ASN A 511 1.18 -0.28 15.17
CA ASN A 511 0.43 -0.51 13.94
C ASN A 511 1.28 -0.12 12.71
N GLY A 512 0.66 -0.03 11.54
CA GLY A 512 1.32 0.29 10.27
C GLY A 512 1.37 -0.89 9.32
N GLU A 513 2.30 -0.81 8.38
CA GLU A 513 2.43 -1.75 7.27
C GLU A 513 2.59 -3.19 7.79
N ILE A 514 1.73 -4.09 7.29
CA ILE A 514 1.50 -5.42 7.88
C ILE A 514 2.76 -6.30 7.81
N TYR A 515 3.53 -6.23 6.71
CA TYR A 515 4.77 -7.01 6.63
C TYR A 515 5.81 -6.51 7.62
N LEU A 516 6.05 -5.20 7.67
CA LEU A 516 7.04 -4.62 8.58
C LEU A 516 6.68 -4.81 10.04
N ARG A 517 5.42 -4.62 10.45
CA ARG A 517 5.05 -4.77 11.87
C ARG A 517 5.19 -6.21 12.36
N SER A 518 5.20 -7.19 11.46
CA SER A 518 5.25 -8.62 11.80
C SER A 518 6.58 -9.30 11.49
N ASN A 519 7.48 -8.68 10.72
CA ASN A 519 8.78 -9.26 10.38
C ASN A 519 9.91 -8.60 11.18
N ARG A 520 10.56 -9.35 12.08
CA ARG A 520 11.59 -8.83 13.00
C ARG A 520 12.82 -8.29 12.26
N PHE A 521 13.28 -8.98 11.21
CA PHE A 521 14.39 -8.50 10.39
C PHE A 521 14.07 -7.14 9.76
N SER A 522 12.90 -7.00 9.13
CA SER A 522 12.53 -5.79 8.39
C SER A 522 12.29 -4.56 9.26
N ASN A 523 12.01 -4.76 10.56
CA ASN A 523 11.77 -3.67 11.52
C ASN A 523 12.88 -3.54 12.59
N ASN A 524 14.03 -4.19 12.39
CA ASN A 524 15.15 -4.22 13.33
C ASN A 524 14.73 -4.62 14.76
N ASP A 525 13.89 -5.64 14.87
CA ASP A 525 13.32 -6.19 16.10
C ASP A 525 12.66 -5.12 16.98
N LEU A 526 11.77 -4.31 16.37
CA LEU A 526 11.14 -3.13 16.99
C LEU A 526 10.55 -3.41 18.37
N VAL A 527 9.90 -4.56 18.54
CA VAL A 527 9.33 -4.97 19.83
C VAL A 527 10.42 -5.04 20.89
N ARG A 528 11.56 -5.68 20.61
CA ARG A 528 12.71 -5.74 21.52
C ARG A 528 13.30 -4.38 21.78
N ALA A 529 13.38 -3.51 20.78
CA ALA A 529 13.86 -2.15 20.95
C ALA A 529 12.96 -1.35 21.92
N CYS A 530 11.64 -1.50 21.83
CA CYS A 530 10.68 -0.88 22.75
C CYS A 530 10.82 -1.46 24.17
N GLU A 531 10.95 -2.78 24.30
CA GLU A 531 11.16 -3.43 25.59
C GLU A 531 12.47 -3.00 26.25
N ALA A 532 13.56 -2.87 25.49
CA ALA A 532 14.84 -2.36 25.96
C ALA A 532 14.74 -0.89 26.42
N ALA A 533 13.91 -0.09 25.75
CA ALA A 533 13.58 1.27 26.16
C ALA A 533 12.66 1.34 27.41
N GLY A 534 12.24 0.20 27.95
CA GLY A 534 11.43 0.11 29.17
C GLY A 534 9.92 0.23 28.92
N LEU A 535 9.46 -0.07 27.70
CA LEU A 535 8.05 -0.10 27.33
C LEU A 535 7.49 -1.53 27.33
N GLU A 536 6.17 -1.64 27.33
CA GLU A 536 5.43 -2.84 26.94
C GLU A 536 4.66 -2.54 25.67
N VAL A 537 4.45 -3.55 24.82
CA VAL A 537 3.84 -3.34 23.50
C VAL A 537 2.64 -4.23 23.25
N VAL A 538 1.71 -3.71 22.44
CA VAL A 538 0.70 -4.50 21.71
C VAL A 538 0.91 -4.23 20.24
N VAL A 539 1.13 -5.27 19.44
CA VAL A 539 1.18 -5.15 17.98
C VAL A 539 -0.17 -5.53 17.39
N SER A 540 -0.67 -4.76 16.42
CA SER A 540 -1.88 -5.14 15.67
C SER A 540 -1.69 -6.53 15.02
N PRO A 541 -2.56 -7.51 15.32
CA PRO A 541 -2.34 -8.91 14.93
C PRO A 541 -2.49 -9.12 13.42
N ILE A 542 -1.97 -10.25 12.92
CA ILE A 542 -2.21 -10.68 11.52
C ILE A 542 -3.70 -10.98 11.30
N GLY A 543 -4.39 -11.54 12.31
CA GLY A 543 -5.81 -11.82 12.24
C GLY A 543 -6.68 -10.58 11.96
N GLU A 544 -6.24 -9.38 12.33
CA GLU A 544 -6.94 -8.11 12.02
C GLU A 544 -7.14 -7.93 10.51
N TRP A 545 -6.07 -8.14 9.73
CA TRP A 545 -6.11 -8.03 8.27
C TRP A 545 -7.08 -9.02 7.65
N LEU A 546 -7.07 -10.28 8.11
CA LEU A 546 -8.02 -11.27 7.61
C LEU A 546 -9.46 -10.86 7.92
N LYS A 547 -9.77 -10.48 9.16
CA LYS A 547 -11.11 -10.00 9.53
C LYS A 547 -11.56 -8.83 8.64
N TYR A 548 -10.66 -7.89 8.36
CA TYR A 548 -10.91 -6.76 7.47
C TYR A 548 -11.20 -7.19 6.03
N ILE A 549 -10.41 -8.11 5.47
CA ILE A 549 -10.62 -8.63 4.13
C ILE A 549 -11.95 -9.38 4.00
N TYR A 550 -12.33 -10.18 5.00
CA TYR A 550 -13.64 -10.86 5.00
C TYR A 550 -14.80 -9.85 5.09
N HIS A 551 -14.64 -8.79 5.89
CA HIS A 551 -15.61 -7.69 5.96
C HIS A 551 -15.75 -6.97 4.61
N ARG A 552 -14.64 -6.58 3.98
CA ARG A 552 -14.61 -5.95 2.65
C ARG A 552 -15.20 -6.84 1.57
N HIS A 553 -14.88 -8.13 1.58
CA HIS A 553 -15.47 -9.09 0.63
C HIS A 553 -17.00 -9.18 0.79
N PHE A 554 -17.52 -9.12 2.01
CA PHE A 554 -18.96 -9.06 2.25
C PHE A 554 -19.58 -7.75 1.71
N GLU A 555 -18.97 -6.59 1.99
CA GLU A 555 -19.43 -5.29 1.46
C GLU A 555 -19.45 -5.27 -0.07
N ASP A 556 -18.36 -5.71 -0.71
CA ASP A 556 -18.25 -5.77 -2.17
C ASP A 556 -19.30 -6.73 -2.75
N ALA A 557 -19.59 -7.86 -2.10
CA ALA A 557 -20.64 -8.79 -2.55
C ALA A 557 -22.05 -8.17 -2.48
N VAL A 558 -22.32 -7.33 -1.47
CA VAL A 558 -23.58 -6.58 -1.35
C VAL A 558 -23.66 -5.49 -2.41
N MET A 559 -22.58 -4.72 -2.60
CA MET A 559 -22.50 -3.67 -3.63
C MET A 559 -22.69 -4.24 -5.04
N ASP A 560 -22.06 -5.39 -5.33
CA ASP A 560 -22.18 -6.11 -6.61
C ASP A 560 -23.54 -6.83 -6.76
N ARG A 561 -24.46 -6.71 -5.80
CA ARG A 561 -25.78 -7.39 -5.77
C ARG A 561 -25.67 -8.93 -5.87
N LYS A 562 -24.58 -9.51 -5.39
CA LYS A 562 -24.30 -10.97 -5.38
C LYS A 562 -24.76 -11.61 -4.06
N TRP A 563 -26.07 -11.66 -3.83
CA TRP A 563 -26.67 -12.08 -2.56
C TRP A 563 -26.23 -13.46 -2.05
N GLY A 564 -26.10 -14.45 -2.93
CA GLY A 564 -25.60 -15.77 -2.54
C GLY A 564 -24.18 -15.73 -1.97
N LYS A 565 -23.28 -14.93 -2.59
CA LYS A 565 -21.91 -14.73 -2.07
C LYS A 565 -21.91 -13.96 -0.76
N ALA A 566 -22.83 -13.00 -0.59
CA ALA A 566 -22.98 -12.25 0.65
C ALA A 566 -23.39 -13.15 1.83
N ILE A 567 -24.37 -14.05 1.63
CA ILE A 567 -24.81 -15.01 2.66
C ILE A 567 -23.67 -15.94 3.09
N VAL A 568 -22.95 -16.53 2.12
CA VAL A 568 -21.79 -17.40 2.42
C VAL A 568 -20.72 -16.64 3.19
N SER A 569 -20.41 -15.40 2.78
CA SER A 569 -19.41 -14.57 3.45
C SER A 569 -19.82 -14.21 4.88
N TYR A 570 -21.10 -13.94 5.12
CA TYR A 570 -21.65 -13.68 6.44
C TYR A 570 -21.55 -14.90 7.37
N ILE A 571 -21.90 -16.09 6.89
CA ILE A 571 -21.78 -17.35 7.67
C ILE A 571 -20.31 -17.60 8.03
N LYS A 572 -19.39 -17.46 7.07
CA LYS A 572 -17.95 -17.63 7.32
C LYS A 572 -17.44 -16.62 8.36
N LYS A 573 -17.84 -15.35 8.27
CA LYS A 573 -17.51 -14.32 9.26
C LYS A 573 -17.92 -14.74 10.67
N ARG A 574 -19.17 -15.25 10.85
CA ARG A 574 -19.66 -15.74 12.15
C ARG A 574 -18.87 -16.93 12.69
N ILE A 575 -18.46 -17.85 11.81
CA ILE A 575 -17.62 -19.00 12.19
C ILE A 575 -16.24 -18.51 12.66
N GLN A 576 -15.64 -17.56 11.96
CA GLN A 576 -14.35 -16.98 12.32
C GLN A 576 -14.41 -16.28 13.68
N GLU A 577 -15.41 -15.42 13.90
CA GLU A 577 -15.64 -14.74 15.17
C GLU A 577 -15.85 -15.76 16.31
N ARG A 578 -16.58 -16.86 16.06
CA ARG A 578 -16.76 -17.92 17.06
C ARG A 578 -15.46 -18.63 17.40
N ASP A 579 -14.68 -19.01 16.39
CA ASP A 579 -13.40 -19.70 16.59
C ASP A 579 -12.38 -18.78 17.29
N GLU A 580 -12.36 -17.49 16.94
CA GLU A 580 -11.55 -16.47 17.61
C GLU A 580 -11.91 -16.34 19.08
N HIS A 581 -13.18 -16.10 19.40
CA HIS A 581 -13.63 -16.01 20.79
C HIS A 581 -13.33 -17.29 21.57
N ARG A 582 -13.49 -18.47 20.94
CA ARG A 582 -13.20 -19.77 21.57
C ARG A 582 -11.72 -19.89 21.95
N LEU A 583 -10.81 -19.53 21.06
CA LEU A 583 -9.36 -19.64 21.30
C LEU A 583 -8.86 -18.53 22.23
N ALA A 584 -9.25 -17.27 21.97
CA ALA A 584 -8.83 -16.11 22.76
C ALA A 584 -9.28 -16.20 24.22
N ARG A 585 -10.42 -16.84 24.53
CA ARG A 585 -10.88 -17.00 25.93
C ARG A 585 -9.86 -17.70 26.82
N HIS A 586 -9.02 -18.57 26.25
CA HIS A 586 -8.02 -19.32 27.01
C HIS A 586 -6.88 -18.43 27.50
N CYS A 587 -6.66 -17.29 26.86
CA CYS A 587 -5.57 -16.36 27.16
C CYS A 587 -6.01 -15.13 27.97
N ARG A 588 -7.32 -14.93 28.16
CA ARG A 588 -7.91 -13.75 28.84
C ARG A 588 -7.48 -13.57 30.29
N GLU A 589 -6.97 -14.61 30.93
CA GLU A 589 -6.46 -14.51 32.30
C GLU A 589 -5.18 -13.68 32.39
N VAL A 590 -4.37 -13.68 31.33
CA VAL A 590 -3.09 -12.95 31.24
C VAL A 590 -3.24 -11.69 30.38
N LEU A 591 -4.03 -11.77 29.31
CA LEU A 591 -4.26 -10.68 28.37
C LEU A 591 -5.44 -9.82 28.80
N ASP A 592 -5.17 -8.59 29.24
CA ASP A 592 -6.16 -7.65 29.77
C ASP A 592 -6.62 -6.59 28.73
N ILE A 593 -6.16 -6.70 27.48
CA ILE A 593 -6.58 -5.90 26.34
C ILE A 593 -7.55 -6.72 25.49
N VAL A 594 -8.74 -6.16 25.25
CA VAL A 594 -9.74 -6.75 24.36
C VAL A 594 -9.65 -6.04 23.02
N GLU A 595 -9.46 -6.80 21.95
CA GLU A 595 -9.41 -6.25 20.61
C GLU A 595 -10.80 -5.84 20.12
N PRO A 596 -10.96 -4.63 19.55
CA PRO A 596 -12.22 -4.21 18.97
C PRO A 596 -12.60 -5.06 17.75
N ALA A 597 -13.88 -5.11 17.44
CA ALA A 597 -14.34 -5.62 16.16
C ALA A 597 -13.86 -4.71 15.01
N VAL A 598 -13.66 -5.28 13.82
CA VAL A 598 -13.23 -4.50 12.64
C VAL A 598 -14.17 -3.32 12.34
N THR A 599 -15.48 -3.49 12.56
CA THR A 599 -16.45 -2.41 12.36
C THR A 599 -16.25 -1.25 13.34
N GLU A 600 -15.76 -1.53 14.55
CA GLU A 600 -15.42 -0.50 15.54
C GLU A 600 -14.13 0.21 15.11
N ILE A 601 -13.09 -0.55 14.70
CA ILE A 601 -11.86 0.01 14.13
C ILE A 601 -12.17 0.95 12.96
N LEU A 602 -13.02 0.54 12.02
CA LEU A 602 -13.43 1.39 10.90
C LEU A 602 -14.27 2.60 11.34
N GLY A 603 -14.99 2.50 12.46
CA GLY A 603 -15.69 3.62 13.09
C GLY A 603 -14.73 4.67 13.65
N PHE A 604 -13.64 4.25 14.30
CA PHE A 604 -12.56 5.15 14.71
C PHE A 604 -11.90 5.83 13.50
N THR A 605 -11.60 5.08 12.45
CA THR A 605 -11.03 5.60 11.21
C THR A 605 -11.92 6.62 10.53
N GLY A 606 -13.23 6.34 10.45
CA GLY A 606 -14.22 7.14 9.71
C GLY A 606 -14.31 8.61 10.12
N ARG A 607 -13.75 8.98 11.27
CA ARG A 607 -13.64 10.38 11.72
C ARG A 607 -12.60 11.17 10.92
N TYR A 608 -11.50 10.51 10.52
CA TYR A 608 -10.33 11.15 9.90
C TYR A 608 -10.09 10.70 8.46
N LEU A 609 -10.35 9.43 8.14
CA LEU A 609 -10.18 8.86 6.80
C LEU A 609 -11.42 8.04 6.46
N SER A 610 -11.94 8.19 5.24
CA SER A 610 -13.04 7.33 4.79
C SER A 610 -12.61 5.85 4.72
N PRO A 611 -13.39 4.91 5.28
CA PRO A 611 -13.14 3.47 5.09
C PRO A 611 -13.12 3.05 3.62
N LYS A 612 -13.70 3.86 2.71
CA LYS A 612 -13.68 3.61 1.25
C LYS A 612 -12.30 3.80 0.61
N CYS A 613 -11.37 4.54 1.22
CA CYS A 613 -10.01 4.72 0.73
C CYS A 613 -9.16 3.42 0.79
N GLY A 614 -9.74 2.34 1.34
CA GLY A 614 -9.35 0.95 1.07
C GLY A 614 -7.85 0.66 1.02
N SER A 615 -7.23 0.42 2.18
CA SER A 615 -5.85 -0.10 2.30
C SER A 615 -5.59 -0.48 3.77
N GLU A 616 -4.35 -0.81 4.14
CA GLU A 616 -3.97 -1.00 5.54
C GLU A 616 -4.06 0.30 6.37
N ALA A 617 -3.96 1.48 5.75
CA ALA A 617 -4.05 2.77 6.44
C ALA A 617 -5.35 2.93 7.25
N VAL A 618 -6.46 2.36 6.75
CA VAL A 618 -7.74 2.41 7.47
C VAL A 618 -7.75 1.56 8.74
N LEU A 619 -6.89 0.55 8.85
CA LEU A 619 -6.74 -0.24 10.07
C LEU A 619 -5.79 0.45 11.04
N SER A 620 -4.70 1.03 10.53
CA SER A 620 -3.71 1.70 11.38
C SER A 620 -4.20 3.01 11.96
N ILE A 621 -4.94 3.82 11.20
CA ILE A 621 -5.59 5.01 11.79
C ILE A 621 -6.62 4.59 12.84
N GLY A 622 -7.43 3.58 12.55
CA GLY A 622 -8.49 3.14 13.47
C GLY A 622 -7.97 2.56 14.77
N SER A 623 -7.01 1.63 14.69
CA SER A 623 -6.32 1.06 15.86
C SER A 623 -5.55 2.13 16.64
N GLY A 624 -4.84 3.02 15.94
CA GLY A 624 -4.12 4.11 16.58
C GLY A 624 -5.05 5.05 17.35
N VAL A 625 -6.17 5.47 16.75
CA VAL A 625 -7.17 6.30 17.42
C VAL A 625 -7.81 5.57 18.61
N GLU A 626 -8.13 4.27 18.48
CA GLU A 626 -8.64 3.49 19.62
C GLU A 626 -7.64 3.48 20.78
N TRP A 627 -6.35 3.23 20.51
CA TRP A 627 -5.31 3.27 21.54
C TRP A 627 -5.12 4.67 22.13
N LEU A 628 -5.22 5.72 21.33
CA LEU A 628 -5.14 7.08 21.84
C LEU A 628 -6.30 7.40 22.80
N GLU A 629 -7.52 6.92 22.53
CA GLU A 629 -8.67 7.06 23.44
C GLU A 629 -8.58 6.14 24.66
N ASN A 630 -7.95 4.98 24.52
CA ASN A 630 -7.88 3.98 25.58
C ASN A 630 -6.90 4.40 26.69
N PRO A 631 -7.35 4.56 27.95
CA PRO A 631 -6.51 5.05 29.05
C PRO A 631 -5.35 4.12 29.41
N LYS A 632 -5.39 2.85 28.97
CA LYS A 632 -4.30 1.88 29.21
C LYS A 632 -3.07 2.16 28.36
N PHE A 633 -3.23 2.81 27.20
CA PHE A 633 -2.15 3.08 26.26
C PHE A 633 -1.55 4.46 26.49
N ALA A 634 -0.22 4.51 26.52
CA ALA A 634 0.58 5.72 26.70
C ALA A 634 0.99 6.38 25.38
N GLY A 635 0.90 5.67 24.25
CA GLY A 635 1.23 6.21 22.93
C GLY A 635 1.15 5.16 21.81
N VAL A 636 1.40 5.61 20.59
CA VAL A 636 1.31 4.80 19.37
C VAL A 636 2.60 4.91 18.54
N ILE A 637 3.02 3.79 17.97
CA ILE A 637 4.11 3.69 17.01
C ILE A 637 3.55 3.11 15.72
N SER A 638 3.69 3.82 14.60
CA SER A 638 3.40 3.26 13.28
C SER A 638 4.69 2.92 12.55
N VAL A 639 4.73 1.76 11.90
CA VAL A 639 5.85 1.37 11.04
C VAL A 639 5.49 1.40 9.57
N MET A 640 6.43 1.79 8.73
CA MET A 640 6.25 1.74 7.28
C MET A 640 7.58 1.59 6.55
N PRO A 641 7.60 0.98 5.35
CA PRO A 641 8.78 1.05 4.50
C PRO A 641 8.86 2.43 3.84
N HIS A 642 10.06 2.85 3.44
CA HIS A 642 10.21 4.06 2.63
C HIS A 642 9.33 4.01 1.36
N GLY A 643 8.67 5.14 1.05
CA GLY A 643 7.73 5.26 -0.07
C GLY A 643 6.43 4.45 0.08
N CYS A 644 6.08 3.92 1.26
CA CYS A 644 4.81 3.23 1.47
C CYS A 644 3.62 4.18 1.30
N MET A 645 2.72 3.92 0.34
CA MET A 645 1.58 4.81 0.13
C MET A 645 0.58 4.75 1.30
N PRO A 646 0.11 3.58 1.79
CA PRO A 646 -0.73 3.53 2.98
C PRO A 646 -0.03 4.07 4.24
N GLY A 647 1.23 3.69 4.46
CA GLY A 647 2.02 4.18 5.59
C GLY A 647 2.17 5.70 5.59
N GLY A 648 2.39 6.31 4.41
CA GLY A 648 2.48 7.75 4.25
C GLY A 648 1.17 8.48 4.60
N ILE A 649 0.01 7.84 4.40
CA ILE A 649 -1.28 8.39 4.86
C ILE A 649 -1.31 8.45 6.40
N VAL A 650 -0.87 7.37 7.06
CA VAL A 650 -0.83 7.31 8.53
C VAL A 650 0.16 8.34 9.08
N ALA A 651 1.37 8.41 8.51
CA ALA A 651 2.41 9.34 8.94
C ALA A 651 1.99 10.81 8.77
N ALA A 652 1.33 11.15 7.66
CA ALA A 652 0.83 12.50 7.43
C ALA A 652 -0.28 12.94 8.42
N MET A 653 -0.92 11.99 9.12
CA MET A 653 -1.94 12.28 10.14
C MET A 653 -1.43 12.15 11.58
N ALA A 654 -0.31 11.45 11.80
CA ALA A 654 0.15 11.05 13.14
C ALA A 654 0.36 12.24 14.08
N GLU A 655 1.03 13.31 13.63
CA GLU A 655 1.29 14.50 14.44
C GLU A 655 -0.01 15.20 14.88
N LYS A 656 -0.96 15.36 13.94
CA LYS A 656 -2.24 15.99 14.24
C LYS A 656 -3.07 15.17 15.22
N LEU A 657 -3.11 13.85 15.04
CA LEU A 657 -3.80 12.94 15.97
C LEU A 657 -3.13 12.94 17.34
N SER A 658 -1.79 12.96 17.40
CA SER A 658 -1.05 13.11 18.66
C SER A 658 -1.43 14.39 19.41
N SER A 659 -1.60 15.51 18.68
CA SER A 659 -2.02 16.79 19.25
C SER A 659 -3.46 16.75 19.77
N ILE A 660 -4.39 16.17 19.01
CA ILE A 660 -5.83 16.07 19.37
C ILE A 660 -6.04 15.24 20.64
N TYR A 661 -5.35 14.10 20.75
CA TYR A 661 -5.56 13.16 21.87
C TYR A 661 -4.56 13.33 23.01
N HIS A 662 -3.62 14.27 22.90
CA HIS A 662 -2.59 14.56 23.90
C HIS A 662 -1.77 13.33 24.34
N LYS A 663 -1.52 12.41 23.40
CA LYS A 663 -0.67 11.24 23.58
C LYS A 663 0.26 11.10 22.39
N PRO A 664 1.55 10.80 22.60
CA PRO A 664 2.52 10.77 21.52
C PRO A 664 2.21 9.69 20.49
N TRP A 665 2.29 10.06 19.21
CA TRP A 665 2.29 9.14 18.07
C TRP A 665 3.54 9.39 17.24
N ILE A 666 4.41 8.38 17.12
CA ILE A 666 5.59 8.44 16.24
C ILE A 666 5.44 7.51 15.02
N SER A 667 6.04 7.90 13.90
CA SER A 667 6.18 7.04 12.72
C SER A 667 7.65 6.65 12.51
N LEU A 668 7.89 5.36 12.32
CA LEU A 668 9.20 4.77 12.05
C LEU A 668 9.24 4.27 10.60
N THR A 669 10.23 4.75 9.86
CA THR A 669 10.43 4.41 8.45
C THR A 669 11.61 3.45 8.34
N TYR A 670 11.46 2.35 7.61
CA TYR A 670 12.52 1.36 7.40
C TYR A 670 12.84 1.22 5.91
N ASP A 671 14.12 1.18 5.56
CA ASP A 671 14.57 1.04 4.16
C ASP A 671 15.62 -0.09 3.97
N GLY A 672 15.84 -0.90 5.01
CA GLY A 672 16.76 -2.04 4.96
C GLY A 672 18.24 -1.68 5.06
N PHE A 673 18.56 -0.42 5.37
CA PHE A 673 19.93 -0.02 5.72
C PHE A 673 20.10 0.00 7.25
N PRO A 674 21.29 -0.35 7.76
CA PRO A 674 21.60 -0.17 9.17
C PRO A 674 21.55 1.31 9.53
N GLU A 675 20.53 1.73 10.26
CA GLU A 675 20.42 3.10 10.78
C GLU A 675 20.06 3.12 12.27
N THR A 676 20.61 4.10 12.98
CA THR A 676 20.37 4.30 14.42
C THR A 676 19.24 5.30 14.70
N ASN A 677 18.72 5.98 13.68
CA ASN A 677 17.73 7.04 13.82
C ASN A 677 16.43 6.53 14.47
N ASN A 678 15.91 5.38 14.02
CA ASN A 678 14.72 4.78 14.61
C ASN A 678 14.93 4.40 16.08
N LEU A 679 16.09 3.88 16.45
CA LEU A 679 16.42 3.59 17.86
C LEU A 679 16.45 4.87 18.70
N ALA A 680 17.02 5.96 18.19
CA ALA A 680 17.00 7.25 18.87
C ALA A 680 15.57 7.81 19.04
N LYS A 681 14.71 7.66 18.02
CA LYS A 681 13.29 8.03 18.09
C LYS A 681 12.54 7.22 19.14
N ILE A 682 12.73 5.89 19.18
CA ILE A 682 12.11 4.99 20.17
C ILE A 682 12.52 5.39 21.60
N ASN A 683 13.82 5.62 21.83
CA ASN A 683 14.31 6.03 23.15
C ASN A 683 13.75 7.39 23.57
N SER A 684 13.73 8.37 22.65
CA SER A 684 13.16 9.70 22.92
C SER A 684 11.66 9.62 23.24
N PHE A 685 10.92 8.80 22.50
CA PHE A 685 9.51 8.52 22.73
C PHE A 685 9.26 7.84 24.09
N ALA A 686 10.07 6.85 24.45
CA ALA A 686 9.97 6.19 25.74
C ALA A 686 10.24 7.14 26.91
N GLU A 687 11.26 8.00 26.81
CA GLU A 687 11.56 9.01 27.82
C GLU A 687 10.45 10.07 27.94
N LEU A 688 9.87 10.50 26.82
CA LEU A 688 8.71 11.41 26.81
C LEU A 688 7.53 10.79 27.59
N ILE A 689 7.20 9.53 27.32
CA ILE A 689 6.13 8.81 28.00
C ILE A 689 6.39 8.71 29.51
N LYS A 690 7.61 8.32 29.90
CA LYS A 690 7.99 8.22 31.32
C LYS A 690 7.94 9.59 32.02
N PHE A 691 8.34 10.65 31.33
CA PHE A 691 8.28 12.01 31.85
C PHE A 691 6.83 12.46 32.09
N CYS A 692 5.93 12.24 31.12
CA CYS A 692 4.50 12.55 31.25
C CYS A 692 3.85 11.76 32.40
N ALA A 693 4.20 10.48 32.55
CA ALA A 693 3.69 9.64 33.64
C ALA A 693 4.13 10.14 35.03
N ARG A 694 5.36 10.67 35.16
CA ARG A 694 5.86 11.25 36.44
C ARG A 694 5.15 12.56 36.79
N LYS A 695 4.86 13.43 35.81
CA LYS A 695 4.17 14.71 36.05
C LYS A 695 2.67 14.57 36.29
N GLY A 696 2.03 13.53 35.76
CA GLY A 696 0.62 13.22 36.04
C GLY A 696 0.30 12.86 37.50
N ALA A 697 1.32 12.74 38.36
CA ALA A 697 1.19 12.54 39.81
C ALA A 697 1.21 13.85 40.63
N GLU A 698 1.51 15.00 40.03
CA GLU A 698 1.40 16.31 40.68
C GLU A 698 0.30 17.15 39.99
N PRO A 699 -0.68 17.69 40.74
CA PRO A 699 -1.65 18.61 40.15
C PRO A 699 -0.88 19.84 39.65
N VAL A 700 -0.84 20.02 38.33
CA VAL A 700 -0.28 21.22 37.71
C VAL A 700 -1.06 22.40 38.24
N GLY A 701 -0.40 23.17 39.12
CA GLY A 701 -0.92 24.40 39.69
C GLY A 701 -1.45 25.31 38.58
N THR A 702 -2.67 25.78 38.80
CA THR A 702 -3.32 26.84 38.04
C THR A 702 -2.37 28.01 37.83
N TYR A 703 -1.92 28.25 36.60
CA TYR A 703 -1.39 29.56 36.23
C TYR A 703 -2.55 30.53 35.99
N PRO A 704 -2.47 31.78 36.50
CA PRO A 704 -3.57 32.73 36.44
C PRO A 704 -3.76 33.22 35.00
N ARG A 705 -5.02 33.25 34.55
CA ARG A 705 -5.40 33.93 33.32
C ARG A 705 -5.12 35.43 33.47
N SER A 706 -4.29 35.97 32.59
CA SER A 706 -4.26 37.41 32.24
C SER A 706 -4.49 37.54 30.75
#